data_AF-A0A813QVF0-F1
#
_entry.id   AF-A0A813QVF0-F1
#
_cell.length_a   1.000
_cell.length_b   1.000
_cell.length_c   1.000
_cell.angle_alpha   90.00
_cell.angle_beta   90.00
_cell.angle_gamma   90.00
#
_symmetry.space_group_name_H-M   'P 1'
#
loop_
_entity.id
_entity.type
_entity.pdbx_description
1 polymer ?
#
loop_
_entity_poly.entity_id
_entity_poly.type
_entity_poly.pdbx_seq_one_letter_code
_entity_poly.pdbx_strand_id
1 'polypeptide(L)'
;MADSFKASSEFGFLLCPLTHQIFEDPVLAEDGQTYEREGIVQHIQKNGTSPLTQQPLSIHQLRPNSIIKKMVNEFRSKHNYFKLDTHIKKKSRRALFQAHGKTVWEAEWIGKDGPPICLMKINGVKALKEASFYEKMTRHPNIVKTYGIVDEPANIMSHSITLLQEYASEGNLFELLQDQPSMPDEHVLSEMFVQISDAMVFLAHNQVVHGDLACRNVLVFRYDANEPKHNLVKLTDFGLSRGSSMYAPVGTASTIALTIVPIRYAAPEILRNSNNKHSYTEKSDVFSMGVLMWEAYSKCEMPWSNIENDNEVRQKVMNGEHLKQPSKCTDRMWSTILNCMSQQEKNRPSFGELKRQLLGFMLSPASTSGTTSTATPSQGVPSMEPDGTIENNWTEVVEQFKQMNLREPLLRGIYGYGFERPSDIQQRAIKPCILGHNVIAQAQSGTGKTATYVISILQQLDIEFKDCQALILTFSPELAQQIQKVVLALGDYMSVTCHACIGGTSVRDDIKRLEAGVQIVVGTPSRICDIFNRSALRSNSIKMFILDEADGILSRDSKEQIYDVLTRMPQNIQIILFATFLPSDVLEATTKFMNDPVKILVEKEKVTLEGIRQFYVTVEREEWKLDTLCDLYETLTITQAIIFCNTRRKVDWLTEKMRGRDFTVSAIHGDMDQKERDAVMKEFRTGSTRVLITTDLLARGIDVQQVSLVINYDLPNNRENYIHRIGRGGRFGRKGVAINFVTDDDRRTLRDIEQFYGIHIPEMQMNVADLI
;
A
#
# COMPACT_ATOMS: atom_id res chain seq x y z
N MET A 1 -21.67 -33.12 -1.27
CA MET A 1 -22.62 -31.98 -1.21
C MET A 1 -22.04 -30.94 -0.28
N ALA A 2 -21.71 -29.77 -0.84
CA ALA A 2 -21.11 -28.66 -0.14
C ALA A 2 -22.21 -27.81 0.52
N ASP A 3 -22.00 -27.38 1.77
CA ASP A 3 -22.93 -26.49 2.47
C ASP A 3 -22.91 -25.11 1.81
N SER A 4 -23.66 -24.98 0.71
CA SER A 4 -24.03 -23.69 0.14
C SER A 4 -25.12 -23.09 1.04
N PHE A 5 -24.86 -21.96 1.68
CA PHE A 5 -25.92 -21.16 2.28
C PHE A 5 -26.78 -20.57 1.15
N LYS A 6 -27.84 -21.28 0.75
CA LYS A 6 -28.95 -20.67 0.03
C LYS A 6 -29.79 -19.94 1.05
N ALA A 7 -29.79 -18.61 1.02
CA ALA A 7 -30.87 -17.82 1.60
C ALA A 7 -32.14 -18.07 0.75
N SER A 8 -32.81 -19.20 0.98
CA SER A 8 -34.11 -19.49 0.38
C SER A 8 -35.16 -18.63 1.06
N SER A 9 -35.70 -17.68 0.28
CA SER A 9 -37.04 -17.08 0.25
C SER A 9 -37.85 -16.76 1.51
N GLU A 10 -37.55 -17.23 2.72
CA GLU A 10 -38.32 -16.89 3.92
C GLU A 10 -37.37 -16.75 5.12
N PHE A 11 -37.16 -15.48 5.50
CA PHE A 11 -36.55 -15.00 6.75
C PHE A 11 -35.05 -15.28 6.99
N GLY A 12 -34.24 -14.23 6.79
CA GLY A 12 -32.82 -14.16 7.18
C GLY A 12 -32.29 -12.72 6.99
N PHE A 13 -32.08 -11.99 8.08
CA PHE A 13 -31.87 -10.54 8.13
C PHE A 13 -30.44 -10.20 8.66
N LEU A 14 -29.80 -9.13 8.17
CA LEU A 14 -28.37 -8.75 8.25
C LEU A 14 -28.08 -7.25 7.91
N LEU A 15 -27.75 -6.35 8.86
CA LEU A 15 -27.60 -4.89 8.60
C LEU A 15 -26.55 -4.47 7.53
N CYS A 16 -26.91 -3.53 6.64
CA CYS A 16 -26.12 -2.98 5.53
C CYS A 16 -26.06 -1.45 5.71
N PRO A 17 -24.87 -0.86 5.91
CA PRO A 17 -24.72 0.58 6.16
C PRO A 17 -25.20 1.47 5.00
N LEU A 18 -25.15 0.96 3.75
CA LEU A 18 -25.43 1.74 2.54
C LEU A 18 -26.88 2.22 2.43
N THR A 19 -27.83 1.53 3.06
CA THR A 19 -29.23 1.94 3.00
C THR A 19 -29.59 2.87 4.16
N HIS A 20 -28.96 2.74 5.34
CA HIS A 20 -29.25 3.61 6.49
C HIS A 20 -28.96 5.09 6.20
N GLN A 21 -27.86 5.38 5.47
CA GLN A 21 -27.43 6.75 5.16
C GLN A 21 -28.28 7.43 4.08
N ILE A 22 -28.89 6.67 3.16
CA ILE A 22 -29.83 7.22 2.16
C ILE A 22 -31.16 7.64 2.82
N PHE A 23 -31.49 7.07 3.98
CA PHE A 23 -32.72 7.35 4.73
C PHE A 23 -32.56 8.41 5.82
N GLU A 24 -31.35 8.93 6.03
CA GLU A 24 -31.10 10.06 6.92
C GLU A 24 -31.21 11.36 6.12
N ASP A 25 -32.30 12.09 6.34
CA ASP A 25 -32.43 13.48 5.90
C ASP A 25 -31.90 14.37 7.05
N PRO A 26 -30.83 15.14 6.84
CA PRO A 26 -30.14 15.42 5.57
C PRO A 26 -28.99 14.43 5.25
N VAL A 27 -28.73 14.18 3.95
CA VAL A 27 -27.73 13.21 3.47
C VAL A 27 -26.39 13.89 3.21
N LEU A 28 -25.30 13.41 3.82
CA LEU A 28 -23.94 13.84 3.49
C LEU A 28 -23.44 13.09 2.25
N ALA A 29 -23.18 13.81 1.16
CA ALA A 29 -22.73 13.26 -0.12
C ALA A 29 -21.19 13.12 -0.20
N GLU A 30 -20.71 12.36 -1.19
CA GLU A 30 -19.27 12.15 -1.45
C GLU A 30 -18.52 13.46 -1.81
N ASP A 31 -19.24 14.49 -2.25
CA ASP A 31 -18.72 15.83 -2.48
C ASP A 31 -18.54 16.65 -1.20
N GLY A 32 -18.91 16.09 -0.04
CA GLY A 32 -18.83 16.71 1.28
C GLY A 32 -19.97 17.68 1.59
N GLN A 33 -20.96 17.82 0.71
CA GLN A 33 -22.15 18.66 0.95
C GLN A 33 -23.31 17.85 1.53
N THR A 34 -24.11 18.50 2.36
CA THR A 34 -25.31 17.89 2.94
C THR A 34 -26.54 18.30 2.12
N TYR A 35 -27.24 17.32 1.54
CA TYR A 35 -28.43 17.56 0.72
C TYR A 35 -29.71 17.21 1.50
N GLU A 36 -30.60 18.17 1.64
CA GLU A 36 -31.99 17.92 2.02
C GLU A 36 -32.77 17.34 0.83
N ARG A 37 -33.94 16.73 1.10
CA ARG A 37 -34.73 16.06 0.07
C ARG A 37 -35.03 16.89 -1.18
N GLU A 38 -35.26 18.18 -1.04
CA GLU A 38 -35.47 19.09 -2.18
C GLU A 38 -34.18 19.27 -3.01
N GLY A 39 -33.02 19.34 -2.33
CA GLY A 39 -31.70 19.37 -2.96
C GLY A 39 -31.37 18.07 -3.69
N ILE A 40 -31.75 16.91 -3.14
CA ILE A 40 -31.58 15.60 -3.79
C ILE A 40 -32.42 15.53 -5.07
N VAL A 41 -33.67 16.00 -5.02
CA VAL A 41 -34.57 16.05 -6.18
C VAL A 41 -34.01 16.96 -7.28
N GLN A 42 -33.52 18.15 -6.92
CA GLN A 42 -32.91 19.08 -7.87
C GLN A 42 -31.61 18.52 -8.47
N HIS A 43 -30.77 17.86 -7.66
CA HIS A 43 -29.55 17.22 -8.12
C HIS A 43 -29.85 16.11 -9.13
N ILE A 44 -30.83 15.26 -8.87
CA ILE A 44 -31.24 14.18 -9.77
C ILE A 44 -31.85 14.72 -11.07
N GLN A 45 -32.66 15.79 -11.00
CA GLN A 45 -33.21 16.43 -12.21
C GLN A 45 -32.13 17.05 -13.10
N LYS A 46 -31.06 17.57 -12.49
CA LYS A 46 -29.97 18.23 -13.19
C LYS A 46 -28.94 17.25 -13.74
N ASN A 47 -28.57 16.23 -12.97
CA ASN A 47 -27.42 15.37 -13.24
C ASN A 47 -27.79 13.94 -13.63
N GLY A 48 -29.03 13.49 -13.37
CA GLY A 48 -29.47 12.12 -13.65
C GLY A 48 -28.79 11.04 -12.81
N THR A 49 -28.10 11.44 -11.74
CA THR A 49 -27.30 10.57 -10.86
C THR A 49 -27.62 10.84 -9.38
N SER A 50 -27.28 9.87 -8.52
CA SER A 50 -27.36 10.00 -7.07
C SER A 50 -26.26 10.94 -6.55
N PRO A 51 -26.57 11.96 -5.74
CA PRO A 51 -25.54 12.81 -5.13
C PRO A 51 -24.59 12.05 -4.21
N LEU A 52 -25.03 10.92 -3.63
CA LEU A 52 -24.23 10.12 -2.70
C LEU A 52 -23.26 9.17 -3.40
N THR A 53 -23.67 8.55 -4.51
CA THR A 53 -22.92 7.43 -5.13
C THR A 53 -22.49 7.71 -6.57
N GLN A 54 -22.94 8.84 -7.14
CA GLN A 54 -22.74 9.24 -8.54
C GLN A 54 -23.25 8.24 -9.59
N GLN A 55 -23.95 7.18 -9.16
CA GLN A 55 -24.58 6.20 -10.04
C GLN A 55 -25.86 6.77 -10.67
N PRO A 56 -26.24 6.34 -11.89
CA PRO A 56 -27.47 6.78 -12.54
C PRO A 56 -28.70 6.54 -11.65
N LEU A 57 -29.50 7.58 -11.45
CA LEU A 57 -30.70 7.54 -10.60
C LEU A 57 -31.77 8.45 -11.22
N SER A 58 -32.96 7.92 -11.47
CA SER A 58 -34.07 8.66 -12.06
C SER A 58 -35.02 9.19 -10.99
N ILE A 59 -35.58 10.40 -11.21
CA ILE A 59 -36.55 10.99 -10.28
C ILE A 59 -37.81 10.13 -10.09
N HIS A 60 -38.20 9.36 -11.10
CA HIS A 60 -39.35 8.44 -11.02
C HIS A 60 -39.11 7.26 -10.08
N GLN A 61 -37.86 7.01 -9.69
CA GLN A 61 -37.48 5.99 -8.72
C GLN A 61 -37.59 6.50 -7.27
N LEU A 62 -37.77 7.81 -7.04
CA LEU A 62 -37.99 8.38 -5.70
C LEU A 62 -39.43 8.15 -5.23
N ARG A 63 -39.59 7.49 -4.07
CA ARG A 63 -40.91 7.25 -3.45
C ARG A 63 -41.36 8.46 -2.61
N PRO A 64 -42.65 8.80 -2.54
CA PRO A 64 -43.20 9.89 -1.73
C PRO A 64 -42.78 9.87 -0.25
N ASN A 65 -42.63 11.05 0.36
CA ASN A 65 -42.24 11.24 1.77
C ASN A 65 -43.14 10.48 2.76
N SER A 66 -44.45 10.41 2.47
CA SER A 66 -45.42 9.66 3.28
C SER A 66 -45.19 8.15 3.24
N ILE A 67 -44.80 7.63 2.07
CA ILE A 67 -44.46 6.22 1.88
C ILE A 67 -43.11 5.92 2.52
N ILE A 68 -42.12 6.80 2.39
CA ILE A 68 -40.82 6.64 3.06
C ILE A 68 -40.97 6.75 4.58
N LYS A 69 -41.73 7.71 5.12
CA LYS A 69 -42.02 7.77 6.57
C LYS A 69 -42.81 6.57 7.07
N LYS A 70 -43.76 6.06 6.29
CA LYS A 70 -44.47 4.82 6.62
C LYS A 70 -43.53 3.62 6.61
N MET A 71 -42.65 3.51 5.61
CA MET A 71 -41.62 2.48 5.53
C MET A 71 -40.60 2.60 6.67
N VAL A 72 -40.17 3.81 7.06
CA VAL A 72 -39.26 4.08 8.19
C VAL A 72 -39.92 3.76 9.53
N ASN A 73 -41.20 4.10 9.71
CA ASN A 73 -41.95 3.75 10.92
C ASN A 73 -42.23 2.24 10.98
N GLU A 74 -42.50 1.58 9.85
CA GLU A 74 -42.59 0.12 9.74
C GLU A 74 -41.21 -0.56 9.94
N PHE A 75 -40.12 0.08 9.52
CA PHE A 75 -38.74 -0.37 9.68
C PHE A 75 -38.27 -0.27 11.15
N ARG A 76 -38.58 0.86 11.82
CA ARG A 76 -38.29 1.09 13.24
C ARG A 76 -39.16 0.26 14.17
N SER A 77 -40.43 0.01 13.83
CA SER A 77 -41.35 -0.77 14.67
C SER A 77 -41.13 -2.29 14.57
N LYS A 78 -40.48 -2.79 13.51
CA LYS A 78 -40.30 -4.22 13.27
C LYS A 78 -38.89 -4.79 13.53
N HIS A 79 -37.93 -4.02 14.05
CA HIS A 79 -36.58 -4.50 14.42
C HIS A 79 -35.89 -5.37 13.34
N ASN A 80 -35.98 -4.99 12.06
CA ASN A 80 -35.50 -5.86 10.97
C ASN A 80 -34.15 -5.42 10.40
N TYR A 81 -33.20 -6.36 10.42
CA TYR A 81 -31.84 -6.29 9.90
C TYR A 81 -31.86 -6.29 8.34
N PHE A 82 -30.83 -5.76 7.66
CA PHE A 82 -30.77 -5.67 6.17
C PHE A 82 -30.44 -7.00 5.47
N LYS A 83 -29.83 -7.06 4.27
CA LYS A 83 -29.31 -8.30 3.68
C LYS A 83 -28.06 -7.92 2.89
N LEU A 84 -26.93 -8.60 3.12
CA LEU A 84 -25.78 -8.51 2.21
C LEU A 84 -26.19 -9.17 0.89
N ASP A 85 -26.26 -8.39 -0.19
CA ASP A 85 -26.59 -8.87 -1.53
C ASP A 85 -25.34 -9.46 -2.22
N THR A 86 -24.62 -10.29 -1.47
CA THR A 86 -23.40 -10.97 -1.91
C THR A 86 -23.34 -12.36 -1.30
N HIS A 87 -22.97 -13.33 -2.13
CA HIS A 87 -22.77 -14.69 -1.68
C HIS A 87 -21.38 -14.78 -1.03
N ILE A 88 -21.25 -15.44 0.11
CA ILE A 88 -19.97 -15.72 0.78
C ILE A 88 -19.80 -17.23 0.95
N LYS A 89 -18.57 -17.71 0.88
CA LYS A 89 -18.26 -19.14 0.99
C LYS A 89 -17.13 -19.34 1.99
N LYS A 90 -17.26 -20.36 2.84
CA LYS A 90 -16.14 -20.83 3.68
C LYS A 90 -15.09 -21.46 2.77
N LYS A 91 -13.83 -21.04 2.89
CA LYS A 91 -12.73 -21.66 2.12
C LYS A 91 -12.48 -23.10 2.56
N SER A 92 -12.66 -23.38 3.86
CA SER A 92 -12.49 -24.71 4.44
C SER A 92 -13.66 -25.12 5.34
N ARG A 93 -13.90 -26.42 5.43
CA ARG A 93 -14.82 -27.01 6.41
C ARG A 93 -14.25 -26.99 7.83
N ARG A 94 -12.92 -27.02 7.96
CA ARG A 94 -12.22 -26.98 9.26
C ARG A 94 -12.18 -25.54 9.76
N ALA A 95 -12.47 -25.34 11.04
CA ALA A 95 -12.29 -24.04 11.68
C ALA A 95 -10.80 -23.70 11.81
N LEU A 96 -10.46 -22.43 11.59
CA LEU A 96 -9.12 -21.89 11.87
C LEU A 96 -8.85 -21.91 13.38
N PHE A 97 -9.88 -21.56 14.16
CA PHE A 97 -9.80 -21.45 15.60
C PHE A 97 -11.12 -21.86 16.25
N GLN A 98 -11.05 -22.57 17.38
CA GLN A 98 -12.21 -22.96 18.17
C GLN A 98 -11.89 -22.84 19.66
N ALA A 99 -12.63 -21.97 20.35
CA ALA A 99 -12.53 -21.75 21.78
C ALA A 99 -13.92 -21.74 22.43
N HIS A 100 -13.99 -21.57 23.75
CA HIS A 100 -15.24 -21.65 24.51
C HIS A 100 -16.26 -20.60 24.04
N GLY A 101 -17.22 -21.04 23.22
CA GLY A 101 -18.27 -20.19 22.66
C GLY A 101 -17.90 -19.41 21.39
N LYS A 102 -16.68 -19.56 20.84
CA LYS A 102 -16.26 -18.90 19.59
C LYS A 102 -15.68 -19.90 18.58
N THR A 103 -15.99 -19.71 17.31
CA THR A 103 -15.42 -20.52 16.23
C THR A 103 -15.18 -19.66 15.01
N VAL A 104 -13.98 -19.74 14.41
CA VAL A 104 -13.56 -18.87 13.31
C VAL A 104 -13.26 -19.69 12.05
N TRP A 105 -13.71 -19.21 10.90
CA TRP A 105 -13.42 -19.79 9.58
C TRP A 105 -12.89 -18.73 8.63
N GLU A 106 -12.02 -19.13 7.71
CA GLU A 106 -11.69 -18.31 6.54
C GLU A 106 -12.86 -18.32 5.55
N ALA A 107 -13.12 -17.18 4.92
CA ALA A 107 -14.17 -17.04 3.92
C ALA A 107 -13.71 -16.23 2.70
N GLU A 108 -14.47 -16.34 1.62
CA GLU A 108 -14.28 -15.64 0.37
C GLU A 108 -15.61 -15.06 -0.14
N TRP A 109 -15.52 -13.96 -0.88
CA TRP A 109 -16.66 -13.38 -1.60
C TRP A 109 -16.92 -14.20 -2.87
N ILE A 110 -18.18 -14.55 -3.13
CA ILE A 110 -18.60 -15.20 -4.36
C ILE A 110 -19.08 -14.13 -5.34
N GLY A 111 -18.50 -14.10 -6.53
CA GLY A 111 -18.96 -13.30 -7.67
C GLY A 111 -18.59 -11.81 -7.64
N LYS A 112 -17.77 -11.37 -6.67
CA LYS A 112 -17.16 -10.03 -6.60
C LYS A 112 -15.77 -10.15 -6.00
N ASP A 113 -14.81 -9.37 -6.51
CA ASP A 113 -13.53 -9.19 -5.85
C ASP A 113 -13.75 -8.36 -4.58
N GLY A 114 -13.48 -8.94 -3.43
CA GLY A 114 -13.61 -8.29 -2.13
C GLY A 114 -12.43 -8.62 -1.22
N PRO A 115 -12.20 -7.83 -0.15
CA PRO A 115 -11.06 -8.03 0.74
C PRO A 115 -11.13 -9.38 1.46
N PRO A 116 -9.99 -9.95 1.90
CA PRO A 116 -9.98 -11.17 2.71
C PRO A 116 -10.89 -11.04 3.94
N ILE A 117 -11.73 -12.07 4.17
CA ILE A 117 -12.72 -12.08 5.24
C ILE A 117 -12.64 -13.36 6.07
N CYS A 118 -13.03 -13.24 7.33
CA CYS A 118 -13.28 -14.38 8.20
C CYS A 118 -14.69 -14.33 8.79
N LEU A 119 -15.17 -15.51 9.19
CA LEU A 119 -16.45 -15.69 9.86
C LEU A 119 -16.18 -16.11 11.29
N MET A 120 -16.59 -15.30 12.26
CA MET A 120 -16.52 -15.64 13.69
C MET A 120 -17.91 -15.91 14.24
N LYS A 121 -18.23 -17.17 14.48
CA LYS A 121 -19.45 -17.59 15.18
C LYS A 121 -19.26 -17.44 16.69
N ILE A 122 -20.17 -16.73 17.32
CA ILE A 122 -20.28 -16.51 18.76
C ILE A 122 -21.56 -17.20 19.24
N ASN A 123 -21.42 -18.11 20.20
CA ASN A 123 -22.54 -18.86 20.76
C ASN A 123 -22.92 -18.33 22.15
N GLY A 124 -24.22 -18.32 22.44
CA GLY A 124 -24.77 -18.11 23.78
C GLY A 124 -25.53 -16.80 23.95
N VAL A 125 -26.18 -16.65 25.11
CA VAL A 125 -27.14 -15.57 25.41
C VAL A 125 -26.55 -14.16 25.29
N LYS A 126 -25.21 -14.02 25.34
CA LYS A 126 -24.49 -12.75 25.24
C LYS A 126 -24.00 -12.42 23.82
N ALA A 127 -24.20 -13.30 22.84
CA ALA A 127 -23.68 -13.12 21.48
C ALA A 127 -24.13 -11.81 20.83
N LEU A 128 -25.40 -11.42 21.01
CA LEU A 128 -25.96 -10.17 20.46
C LEU A 128 -25.28 -8.93 21.03
N LYS A 129 -25.02 -8.92 22.34
CA LYS A 129 -24.34 -7.79 23.00
C LYS A 129 -22.91 -7.63 22.48
N GLU A 130 -22.22 -8.74 22.28
CA GLU A 130 -20.85 -8.74 21.74
C GLU A 130 -20.82 -8.30 20.27
N ALA A 131 -21.77 -8.76 19.45
CA ALA A 131 -21.90 -8.32 18.07
C ALA A 131 -22.13 -6.80 17.96
N SER A 132 -23.03 -6.25 18.77
CA SER A 132 -23.27 -4.79 18.85
C SER A 132 -22.05 -4.00 19.34
N PHE A 133 -21.18 -4.62 20.16
CA PHE A 133 -19.94 -3.98 20.57
C PHE A 133 -18.97 -3.86 19.39
N TYR A 134 -18.73 -4.95 18.67
CA TYR A 134 -17.86 -4.94 17.48
C TYR A 134 -18.35 -3.94 16.43
N GLU A 135 -19.66 -3.82 16.23
CA GLU A 135 -20.28 -2.83 15.35
C GLU A 135 -19.95 -1.38 15.75
N LYS A 136 -19.88 -1.07 17.05
CA LYS A 136 -19.52 0.27 17.54
C LYS A 136 -18.03 0.55 17.42
N MET A 137 -17.19 -0.45 17.73
CA MET A 137 -15.74 -0.28 17.82
C MET A 137 -15.02 -0.37 16.47
N THR A 138 -15.65 -0.94 15.44
CA THR A 138 -15.11 -1.09 14.08
C THR A 138 -14.70 0.23 13.39
N ARG A 139 -14.99 1.38 13.99
CA ARG A 139 -14.66 2.72 13.48
C ARG A 139 -13.18 3.08 13.66
N HIS A 140 -12.47 2.41 14.57
CA HIS A 140 -11.05 2.69 14.83
C HIS A 140 -10.13 1.86 13.91
N PRO A 141 -9.09 2.45 13.28
CA PRO A 141 -8.22 1.74 12.35
C PRO A 141 -7.44 0.57 12.99
N ASN A 142 -7.11 0.67 14.28
CA ASN A 142 -6.39 -0.37 15.05
C ASN A 142 -7.29 -1.31 15.87
N ILE A 143 -8.60 -1.37 15.57
CA ILE A 143 -9.52 -2.39 16.09
C ILE A 143 -10.05 -3.19 14.91
N VAL A 144 -10.19 -4.51 15.09
CA VAL A 144 -10.65 -5.41 14.01
C VAL A 144 -11.98 -4.95 13.41
N LYS A 145 -12.00 -4.80 12.10
CA LYS A 145 -13.14 -4.32 11.32
C LYS A 145 -14.19 -5.42 11.20
N THR A 146 -15.44 -5.08 11.51
CA THR A 146 -16.59 -5.96 11.34
C THR A 146 -17.46 -5.43 10.20
N TYR A 147 -17.53 -6.19 9.11
CA TYR A 147 -18.30 -5.85 7.92
C TYR A 147 -19.79 -6.16 8.06
N GLY A 148 -20.17 -7.11 8.92
CA GLY A 148 -21.57 -7.50 9.09
C GLY A 148 -21.80 -8.53 10.20
N ILE A 149 -23.07 -8.72 10.57
CA ILE A 149 -23.53 -9.60 11.66
C ILE A 149 -24.65 -10.50 11.15
N VAL A 150 -24.39 -11.80 11.05
CA VAL A 150 -25.37 -12.82 10.64
C VAL A 150 -26.03 -13.42 11.87
N ASP A 151 -27.36 -13.30 11.98
CA ASP A 151 -28.13 -14.04 12.98
C ASP A 151 -28.58 -15.39 12.39
N GLU A 152 -28.21 -16.51 13.01
CA GLU A 152 -28.58 -17.85 12.54
C GLU A 152 -29.88 -18.30 13.22
N PRO A 153 -31.00 -18.51 12.48
CA PRO A 153 -32.24 -18.97 13.08
C PRO A 153 -32.15 -20.47 13.38
N ALA A 154 -31.62 -20.85 14.54
CA ALA A 154 -31.67 -22.23 15.03
C ALA A 154 -31.87 -22.31 16.54
N ASN A 155 -33.08 -22.74 16.91
CA ASN A 155 -33.57 -23.11 18.25
C ASN A 155 -33.52 -22.02 19.33
N ILE A 156 -34.69 -21.75 19.94
CA ILE A 156 -34.98 -20.73 20.97
C ILE A 156 -34.02 -20.80 22.19
N MET A 157 -33.24 -21.87 22.33
CA MET A 157 -32.29 -22.10 23.43
C MET A 157 -30.81 -21.82 23.09
N SER A 158 -30.43 -21.56 21.84
CA SER A 158 -29.03 -21.28 21.45
C SER A 158 -28.93 -20.12 20.45
N HIS A 159 -29.07 -18.88 20.93
CA HIS A 159 -28.77 -17.71 20.10
C HIS A 159 -27.29 -17.76 19.71
N SER A 160 -27.01 -17.90 18.42
CA SER A 160 -25.66 -17.87 17.87
C SER A 160 -25.58 -16.84 16.76
N ILE A 161 -24.55 -16.01 16.80
CA ILE A 161 -24.35 -14.91 15.86
C ILE A 161 -23.00 -15.08 15.18
N THR A 162 -22.97 -14.93 13.87
CA THR A 162 -21.73 -15.00 13.09
C THR A 162 -21.33 -13.61 12.63
N LEU A 163 -20.17 -13.12 13.07
CA LEU A 163 -19.58 -11.87 12.60
C LEU A 163 -18.80 -12.11 11.31
N LEU A 164 -18.97 -11.23 10.34
CA LEU A 164 -18.13 -11.13 9.16
C LEU A 164 -17.05 -10.06 9.43
N GLN A 165 -15.80 -10.47 9.54
CA GLN A 165 -14.68 -9.60 9.90
C GLN A 165 -13.59 -9.59 8.84
N GLU A 166 -12.71 -8.59 8.90
CA GLU A 166 -11.47 -8.59 8.12
C GLU A 166 -10.56 -9.74 8.57
N TYR A 167 -9.91 -10.36 7.59
CA TYR A 167 -8.97 -11.45 7.84
C TYR A 167 -7.54 -10.92 7.99
N ALA A 168 -6.89 -11.31 9.09
CA ALA A 168 -5.49 -11.02 9.36
C ALA A 168 -4.62 -12.11 8.72
N SER A 169 -3.92 -11.78 7.62
CA SER A 169 -3.16 -12.76 6.84
C SER A 169 -1.94 -13.31 7.58
N GLU A 170 -1.37 -12.55 8.52
CA GLU A 170 -0.17 -12.92 9.27
C GLU A 170 -0.51 -13.56 10.64
N GLY A 171 -1.79 -13.87 10.90
CA GLY A 171 -2.23 -14.47 12.16
C GLY A 171 -2.26 -13.49 13.34
N ASN A 172 -2.00 -13.99 14.54
CA ASN A 172 -1.86 -13.17 15.75
C ASN A 172 -0.39 -12.89 16.09
N LEU A 173 -0.13 -11.84 16.87
CA LEU A 173 1.22 -11.40 17.20
C LEU A 173 2.02 -12.47 17.95
N PHE A 174 1.34 -13.34 18.72
CA PHE A 174 2.00 -14.44 19.41
C PHE A 174 2.58 -15.46 18.43
N GLU A 175 1.77 -15.95 17.49
CA GLU A 175 2.19 -16.90 16.45
C GLU A 175 3.30 -16.29 15.57
N LEU A 176 3.09 -15.05 15.11
CA LEU A 176 4.06 -14.34 14.27
C LEU A 176 5.45 -14.30 14.92
N LEU A 177 5.53 -13.87 16.19
CA LEU A 177 6.81 -13.70 16.90
C LEU A 177 7.49 -15.05 17.22
N GLN A 178 6.72 -16.12 17.43
CA GLN A 178 7.28 -17.47 17.58
C GLN A 178 7.92 -17.98 16.28
N ASP A 179 7.26 -17.73 15.14
CA ASP A 179 7.71 -18.18 13.83
C ASP A 179 8.91 -17.38 13.28
N GLN A 180 9.19 -16.19 13.84
CA GLN A 180 10.37 -15.42 13.44
C GLN A 180 11.68 -16.13 13.81
N PRO A 181 12.69 -16.19 12.92
CA PRO A 181 13.99 -16.78 13.23
C PRO A 181 14.72 -16.02 14.36
N SER A 182 14.52 -14.70 14.43
CA SER A 182 15.08 -13.82 15.45
C SER A 182 14.05 -12.81 15.96
N MET A 183 14.17 -12.41 17.23
CA MET A 183 13.37 -11.33 17.83
C MET A 183 13.46 -10.05 16.96
N PRO A 184 12.33 -9.39 16.64
CA PRO A 184 12.33 -8.17 15.84
C PRO A 184 13.12 -7.02 16.47
N ASP A 185 13.48 -6.01 15.69
CA ASP A 185 14.15 -4.83 16.23
C ASP A 185 13.24 -4.05 17.20
N GLU A 186 13.84 -3.32 18.15
CA GLU A 186 13.09 -2.47 19.09
C GLU A 186 12.22 -1.44 18.37
N HIS A 187 12.63 -0.95 17.19
CA HIS A 187 11.84 -0.04 16.39
C HIS A 187 10.57 -0.71 15.83
N VAL A 188 10.67 -1.97 15.36
CA VAL A 188 9.54 -2.78 14.89
C VAL A 188 8.50 -2.97 15.99
N LEU A 189 8.97 -3.41 17.16
CA LEU A 189 8.09 -3.65 18.31
C LEU A 189 7.48 -2.36 18.82
N SER A 190 8.25 -1.28 18.90
CA SER A 190 7.76 0.04 19.33
C SER A 190 6.61 0.52 18.45
N GLU A 191 6.71 0.38 17.13
CA GLU A 191 5.65 0.79 16.19
C GLU A 191 4.35 -0.02 16.41
N MET A 192 4.47 -1.33 16.62
CA MET A 192 3.31 -2.17 16.97
C MET A 192 2.69 -1.76 18.32
N PHE A 193 3.52 -1.47 19.33
CA PHE A 193 3.04 -1.03 20.64
C PHE A 193 2.36 0.35 20.59
N VAL A 194 2.81 1.24 19.71
CA VAL A 194 2.15 2.53 19.46
C VAL A 194 0.74 2.32 18.91
N GLN A 195 0.57 1.41 17.95
CA GLN A 195 -0.74 1.08 17.36
C GLN A 195 -1.69 0.43 18.37
N ILE A 196 -1.18 -0.50 19.19
CA ILE A 196 -1.94 -1.11 20.29
C ILE A 196 -2.36 -0.03 21.30
N SER A 197 -1.41 0.84 21.69
CA SER A 197 -1.69 1.94 22.63
C SER A 197 -2.72 2.92 22.06
N ASP A 198 -2.69 3.20 20.76
CA ASP A 198 -3.68 4.06 20.10
C ASP A 198 -5.09 3.48 20.16
N ALA A 199 -5.25 2.18 19.86
CA ALA A 199 -6.52 1.48 20.04
C ALA A 199 -7.00 1.53 21.50
N MET A 200 -6.09 1.36 22.47
CA MET A 200 -6.42 1.43 23.89
C MET A 200 -6.81 2.84 24.36
N VAL A 201 -6.21 3.89 23.80
CA VAL A 201 -6.66 5.29 24.02
C VAL A 201 -8.12 5.44 23.57
N PHE A 202 -8.46 4.92 22.39
CA PHE A 202 -9.82 4.96 21.88
C PHE A 202 -10.81 4.18 22.76
N LEU A 203 -10.44 2.99 23.24
CA LEU A 203 -11.27 2.20 24.17
C LEU A 203 -11.48 2.94 25.50
N ALA A 204 -10.42 3.51 26.07
CA ALA A 204 -10.49 4.27 27.32
C ALA A 204 -11.42 5.49 27.20
N HIS A 205 -11.35 6.25 26.09
CA HIS A 205 -12.28 7.35 25.82
C HIS A 205 -13.74 6.90 25.73
N ASN A 206 -13.98 5.68 25.24
CA ASN A 206 -15.31 5.06 25.18
C ASN A 206 -15.71 4.33 26.47
N GLN A 207 -14.94 4.48 27.56
CA GLN A 207 -15.14 3.81 28.86
C GLN A 207 -15.17 2.27 28.73
N VAL A 208 -14.37 1.74 27.81
CA VAL A 208 -14.20 0.30 27.60
C VAL A 208 -12.87 -0.15 28.17
N VAL A 209 -12.90 -1.25 28.91
CA VAL A 209 -11.72 -1.96 29.41
C VAL A 209 -11.65 -3.29 28.68
N HIS A 210 -10.49 -3.65 28.14
CA HIS A 210 -10.29 -4.88 27.37
C HIS A 210 -10.30 -6.11 28.28
N GLY A 211 -9.53 -6.07 29.38
CA GLY A 211 -9.49 -7.10 30.42
C GLY A 211 -8.72 -8.37 30.10
N ASP A 212 -8.17 -8.51 28.89
CA ASP A 212 -7.33 -9.64 28.46
C ASP A 212 -6.32 -9.24 27.37
N LEU A 213 -5.58 -8.15 27.61
CA LEU A 213 -4.60 -7.65 26.66
C LEU A 213 -3.33 -8.54 26.68
N ALA A 214 -3.09 -9.26 25.60
CA ALA A 214 -1.93 -10.17 25.40
C ALA A 214 -1.62 -10.31 23.90
N CYS A 215 -0.42 -10.79 23.52
CA CYS A 215 -0.01 -10.90 22.11
C CYS A 215 -0.98 -11.76 21.26
N ARG A 216 -1.58 -12.80 21.84
CA ARG A 216 -2.59 -13.65 21.17
C ARG A 216 -3.87 -12.91 20.76
N ASN A 217 -4.18 -11.78 21.40
CA ASN A 217 -5.37 -10.95 21.14
C ASN A 217 -5.03 -9.71 20.28
N VAL A 218 -3.83 -9.68 19.70
CA VAL A 218 -3.39 -8.69 18.71
C VAL A 218 -3.29 -9.39 17.36
N LEU A 219 -4.12 -9.00 16.39
CA LEU A 219 -4.07 -9.53 15.03
C LEU A 219 -3.09 -8.73 14.18
N VAL A 220 -2.34 -9.43 13.33
CA VAL A 220 -1.32 -8.87 12.45
C VAL A 220 -1.82 -8.93 11.01
N PHE A 221 -2.11 -7.75 10.45
CA PHE A 221 -2.61 -7.59 9.08
C PHE A 221 -1.47 -7.36 8.09
N ARG A 222 -0.36 -6.81 8.58
CA ARG A 222 0.88 -6.67 7.83
C ARG A 222 2.05 -6.72 8.79
N TYR A 223 3.06 -7.50 8.42
CA TYR A 223 4.33 -7.54 9.11
C TYR A 223 5.48 -7.48 8.11
N ASP A 224 6.42 -6.58 8.38
CA ASP A 224 7.69 -6.40 7.74
C ASP A 224 8.68 -5.90 8.80
N ALA A 225 9.76 -6.66 9.00
CA ALA A 225 10.80 -6.32 9.97
C ALA A 225 11.67 -5.14 9.49
N ASN A 226 11.75 -4.93 8.18
CA ASN A 226 12.58 -3.88 7.56
C ASN A 226 11.80 -2.58 7.36
N GLU A 227 10.46 -2.67 7.28
CA GLU A 227 9.56 -1.52 7.19
C GLU A 227 8.58 -1.42 8.37
N PRO A 228 9.06 -1.13 9.60
CA PRO A 228 8.22 -1.02 10.80
C PRO A 228 6.93 -0.22 10.60
N LYS A 229 7.01 0.92 9.91
CA LYS A 229 5.90 1.87 9.67
C LYS A 229 4.74 1.30 8.85
N HIS A 230 4.98 0.23 8.11
CA HIS A 230 3.95 -0.45 7.31
C HIS A 230 3.29 -1.60 8.08
N ASN A 231 3.84 -1.99 9.23
CA ASN A 231 3.19 -2.98 10.08
C ASN A 231 1.82 -2.49 10.48
N LEU A 232 0.85 -3.40 10.47
CA LEU A 232 -0.50 -3.09 10.87
C LEU A 232 -0.96 -4.14 11.85
N VAL A 233 -1.16 -3.70 13.10
CA VAL A 233 -1.71 -4.53 14.16
C VAL A 233 -3.04 -3.96 14.62
N LYS A 234 -3.97 -4.86 14.97
CA LYS A 234 -5.30 -4.48 15.46
C LYS A 234 -5.72 -5.34 16.64
N LEU A 235 -6.42 -4.73 17.58
CA LEU A 235 -6.96 -5.43 18.74
C LEU A 235 -8.20 -6.26 18.39
N THR A 236 -8.30 -7.43 19.02
CA THR A 236 -9.45 -8.34 18.93
C THR A 236 -9.76 -8.97 20.29
N ASP A 237 -10.74 -9.88 20.31
CA ASP A 237 -11.22 -10.64 21.48
C ASP A 237 -11.60 -9.83 22.73
N PHE A 238 -12.69 -9.10 22.62
CA PHE A 238 -13.24 -8.29 23.72
C PHE A 238 -14.15 -9.09 24.66
N GLY A 239 -13.96 -10.41 24.78
CA GLY A 239 -14.84 -11.30 25.54
C GLY A 239 -14.95 -10.98 27.04
N LEU A 240 -13.93 -10.36 27.62
CA LEU A 240 -13.91 -9.90 29.02
C LEU A 240 -14.35 -8.43 29.20
N SER A 241 -14.44 -7.65 28.12
CA SER A 241 -14.96 -6.26 28.14
C SER A 241 -16.46 -6.15 28.46
N ARG A 242 -17.18 -7.28 28.44
CA ARG A 242 -18.65 -7.42 28.50
C ARG A 242 -19.30 -6.85 29.78
N GLY A 243 -18.52 -6.32 30.72
CA GLY A 243 -18.96 -5.68 31.96
C GLY A 243 -18.78 -4.16 32.02
N SER A 244 -18.30 -3.50 30.95
CA SER A 244 -18.15 -2.04 30.93
C SER A 244 -19.50 -1.30 30.88
N SER A 245 -19.52 0.00 31.18
CA SER A 245 -20.73 0.84 31.21
C SER A 245 -21.51 0.82 29.87
N MET A 246 -20.85 0.51 28.75
CA MET A 246 -21.49 0.29 27.45
C MET A 246 -22.44 -0.92 27.40
N TYR A 247 -22.30 -1.88 28.31
CA TYR A 247 -23.07 -3.12 28.37
C TYR A 247 -24.15 -3.14 29.47
N ALA A 248 -24.14 -2.14 30.35
CA ALA A 248 -25.09 -1.97 31.45
C ALA A 248 -26.11 -0.84 31.14
N PRO A 249 -27.39 -0.98 31.52
CA PRO A 249 -28.35 0.12 31.43
C PRO A 249 -27.88 1.32 32.26
N VAL A 250 -28.11 2.53 31.75
CA VAL A 250 -27.84 3.78 32.48
C VAL A 250 -28.58 3.74 33.82
N GLY A 251 -27.85 3.68 34.93
CA GLY A 251 -28.40 3.72 36.30
C GLY A 251 -27.90 2.67 37.28
N THR A 252 -27.12 1.67 36.85
CA THR A 252 -26.49 0.71 37.78
C THR A 252 -24.98 0.87 37.80
N ALA A 253 -24.41 1.28 38.93
CA ALA A 253 -22.99 1.14 39.21
C ALA A 253 -22.66 -0.35 39.36
N SER A 254 -22.43 -1.05 38.25
CA SER A 254 -22.14 -2.48 38.26
C SER A 254 -20.64 -2.71 38.42
N THR A 255 -20.22 -3.10 39.62
CA THR A 255 -18.92 -3.73 39.88
C THR A 255 -18.85 -5.07 39.14
N ILE A 256 -17.82 -5.26 38.32
CA ILE A 256 -17.65 -6.38 37.40
C ILE A 256 -17.36 -7.69 38.16
N ALA A 257 -17.96 -8.80 37.71
CA ALA A 257 -17.59 -10.16 38.12
C ALA A 257 -17.26 -10.99 36.86
N LEU A 258 -15.99 -11.32 36.66
CA LEU A 258 -15.53 -12.24 35.60
C LEU A 258 -15.27 -13.62 36.20
N THR A 259 -15.69 -14.68 35.51
CA THR A 259 -15.56 -16.08 35.97
C THR A 259 -14.18 -16.71 35.68
N ILE A 260 -13.36 -16.10 34.82
CA ILE A 260 -12.02 -16.57 34.47
C ILE A 260 -11.10 -15.33 34.44
N VAL A 261 -10.06 -15.33 35.27
CA VAL A 261 -9.05 -14.27 35.33
C VAL A 261 -7.76 -14.80 34.70
N PRO A 262 -7.16 -14.11 33.71
CA PRO A 262 -5.86 -14.48 33.16
C PRO A 262 -4.76 -14.13 34.17
N ILE A 263 -4.57 -14.96 35.20
CA ILE A 263 -3.76 -14.66 36.40
C ILE A 263 -2.37 -14.12 36.06
N ARG A 264 -1.71 -14.69 35.04
CA ARG A 264 -0.35 -14.33 34.60
C ARG A 264 -0.24 -12.97 33.90
N TYR A 265 -1.37 -12.40 33.46
CA TYR A 265 -1.46 -11.11 32.78
C TYR A 265 -2.21 -10.05 33.63
N ALA A 266 -2.72 -10.45 34.79
CA ALA A 266 -3.63 -9.64 35.61
C ALA A 266 -2.88 -8.76 36.61
N ALA A 267 -3.36 -7.53 36.76
CA ALA A 267 -2.83 -6.58 37.73
C ALA A 267 -3.11 -7.00 39.19
N PRO A 268 -2.28 -6.57 40.17
CA PRO A 268 -2.44 -6.93 41.59
C PRO A 268 -3.83 -6.67 42.16
N GLU A 269 -4.48 -5.56 41.81
CA GLU A 269 -5.82 -5.20 42.27
C GLU A 269 -6.91 -6.15 41.76
N ILE A 270 -6.71 -6.77 40.58
CA ILE A 270 -7.60 -7.79 40.04
C ILE A 270 -7.45 -9.06 40.87
N LEU A 271 -6.22 -9.40 41.28
CA LEU A 271 -5.88 -10.61 42.00
C LEU A 271 -6.25 -10.58 43.50
N ARG A 272 -6.37 -9.40 44.11
CA ARG A 272 -6.71 -9.20 45.54
C ARG A 272 -8.16 -9.56 45.89
N ASN A 273 -9.09 -9.45 44.94
CA ASN A 273 -10.50 -9.67 45.20
C ASN A 273 -10.83 -11.17 45.23
N SER A 274 -11.06 -11.71 46.43
CA SER A 274 -11.48 -13.11 46.66
C SER A 274 -12.98 -13.36 46.42
N ASN A 275 -13.79 -12.31 46.32
CA ASN A 275 -15.27 -12.39 46.24
C ASN A 275 -15.81 -12.41 44.79
N ASN A 276 -15.03 -12.84 43.79
CA ASN A 276 -15.39 -12.84 42.36
C ASN A 276 -15.81 -11.48 41.77
N LYS A 277 -15.65 -10.36 42.50
CA LYS A 277 -15.90 -9.00 42.02
C LYS A 277 -14.58 -8.34 41.63
N HIS A 278 -14.10 -8.63 40.43
CA HIS A 278 -12.87 -8.06 39.89
C HIS A 278 -13.17 -6.74 39.17
N SER A 279 -12.71 -5.61 39.70
CA SER A 279 -12.92 -4.29 39.09
C SER A 279 -11.80 -3.98 38.08
N TYR A 280 -12.04 -4.30 36.81
CA TYR A 280 -11.14 -3.94 35.72
C TYR A 280 -11.22 -2.43 35.43
N THR A 281 -10.06 -1.81 35.26
CA THR A 281 -9.87 -0.38 34.98
C THR A 281 -8.89 -0.17 33.82
N GLU A 282 -8.82 1.05 33.26
CA GLU A 282 -7.77 1.41 32.30
C GLU A 282 -6.37 1.07 32.86
N LYS A 283 -6.14 1.35 34.16
CA LYS A 283 -4.85 1.07 34.82
C LYS A 283 -4.55 -0.41 34.92
N SER A 284 -5.57 -1.27 35.02
CA SER A 284 -5.38 -2.72 34.96
C SER A 284 -5.00 -3.20 33.55
N ASP A 285 -5.56 -2.60 32.49
CA ASP A 285 -5.15 -2.89 31.11
C ASP A 285 -3.73 -2.36 30.81
N VAL A 286 -3.33 -1.22 31.39
CA VAL A 286 -1.95 -0.71 31.28
C VAL A 286 -0.96 -1.71 31.91
N PHE A 287 -1.33 -2.37 33.01
CA PHE A 287 -0.51 -3.44 33.57
C PHE A 287 -0.39 -4.62 32.58
N SER A 288 -1.50 -5.07 32.01
CA SER A 288 -1.51 -6.12 30.99
C SER A 288 -0.73 -5.73 29.73
N MET A 289 -0.72 -4.46 29.34
CA MET A 289 0.14 -3.93 28.27
C MET A 289 1.63 -4.11 28.59
N GLY A 290 2.03 -3.86 29.83
CA GLY A 290 3.41 -4.14 30.28
C GLY A 290 3.78 -5.62 30.17
N VAL A 291 2.86 -6.52 30.53
CA VAL A 291 3.05 -7.97 30.37
C VAL A 291 3.09 -8.38 28.89
N LEU A 292 2.23 -7.80 28.04
CA LEU A 292 2.23 -8.01 26.58
C LEU A 292 3.56 -7.57 25.95
N MET A 293 4.07 -6.38 26.32
CA MET A 293 5.36 -5.91 25.84
C MET A 293 6.49 -6.84 26.30
N TRP A 294 6.48 -7.29 27.56
CA TRP A 294 7.43 -8.30 28.04
C TRP A 294 7.34 -9.60 27.25
N GLU A 295 6.11 -10.10 27.00
CA GLU A 295 5.83 -11.30 26.21
C GLU A 295 6.38 -11.18 24.79
N ALA A 296 6.25 -10.02 24.14
CA ALA A 296 6.82 -9.79 22.82
C ALA A 296 8.37 -9.83 22.83
N TYR A 297 9.00 -9.17 23.80
CA TYR A 297 10.47 -9.16 23.93
C TYR A 297 11.06 -10.51 24.36
N SER A 298 10.30 -11.34 25.06
CA SER A 298 10.69 -12.71 25.44
C SER A 298 10.42 -13.74 24.34
N LYS A 299 10.04 -13.30 23.13
CA LYS A 299 9.66 -14.19 22.01
C LYS A 299 8.50 -15.12 22.40
N CYS A 300 7.51 -14.54 23.05
CA CYS A 300 6.27 -15.17 23.47
C CYS A 300 6.44 -16.30 24.49
N GLU A 301 7.38 -16.13 25.42
CA GLU A 301 7.44 -16.96 26.63
C GLU A 301 6.22 -16.69 27.53
N MET A 302 5.72 -17.76 28.15
CA MET A 302 4.65 -17.64 29.14
C MET A 302 5.15 -16.84 30.36
N PRO A 303 4.44 -15.80 30.84
CA PRO A 303 4.83 -15.09 32.04
C PRO A 303 4.88 -16.04 33.25
N TRP A 304 5.98 -15.98 34.00
CA TRP A 304 6.26 -16.90 35.11
C TRP A 304 6.29 -18.38 34.69
N SER A 305 6.82 -18.67 33.50
CA SER A 305 6.90 -20.03 32.92
C SER A 305 7.54 -21.08 33.84
N ASN A 306 8.41 -20.66 34.74
CA ASN A 306 9.08 -21.51 35.73
C ASN A 306 8.20 -21.89 36.94
N ILE A 307 6.95 -21.43 36.99
CA ILE A 307 6.01 -21.66 38.10
C ILE A 307 4.77 -22.34 37.53
N GLU A 308 4.50 -23.57 37.96
CA GLU A 308 3.34 -24.33 37.49
C GLU A 308 2.04 -23.89 38.18
N ASN A 309 2.12 -23.46 39.45
CA ASN A 309 0.95 -23.13 40.26
C ASN A 309 0.56 -21.64 40.12
N ASP A 310 -0.61 -21.37 39.53
CA ASP A 310 -1.12 -20.01 39.35
C ASP A 310 -1.36 -19.26 40.69
N ASN A 311 -1.59 -19.96 41.80
CA ASN A 311 -1.69 -19.32 43.11
C ASN A 311 -0.33 -18.78 43.58
N GLU A 312 0.77 -19.44 43.23
CA GLU A 312 2.11 -18.94 43.53
C GLU A 312 2.42 -17.72 42.68
N VAL A 313 2.09 -17.76 41.38
CA VAL A 313 2.18 -16.59 40.50
C VAL A 313 1.38 -15.41 41.07
N ARG A 314 0.15 -15.68 41.53
CA ARG A 314 -0.69 -14.66 42.19
C ARG A 314 0.03 -14.00 43.36
N GLN A 315 0.65 -14.79 44.24
CA GLN A 315 1.38 -14.25 45.39
C GLN A 315 2.59 -13.42 44.96
N LYS A 316 3.36 -13.86 43.97
CA LYS A 316 4.51 -13.09 43.45
C LYS A 316 4.09 -11.73 42.91
N VAL A 317 3.05 -11.69 42.08
CA VAL A 317 2.50 -10.43 41.55
C VAL A 317 1.96 -9.55 42.68
N MET A 318 1.29 -10.14 43.68
CA MET A 318 0.81 -9.40 44.86
C MET A 318 1.93 -8.83 45.73
N ASN A 319 3.08 -9.51 45.79
CA ASN A 319 4.28 -9.07 46.51
C ASN A 319 5.12 -8.04 45.73
N GLY A 320 4.72 -7.72 44.49
CA GLY A 320 5.45 -6.78 43.63
C GLY A 320 6.73 -7.37 43.03
N GLU A 321 6.83 -8.70 42.94
CA GLU A 321 7.92 -9.33 42.21
C GLU A 321 7.75 -9.08 40.70
N HIS A 322 8.85 -8.84 40.00
CA HIS A 322 8.85 -8.55 38.57
C HIS A 322 9.38 -9.72 37.74
N LEU A 323 8.90 -9.81 36.51
CA LEU A 323 9.47 -10.69 35.47
C LEU A 323 10.92 -10.29 35.20
N LYS A 324 11.73 -11.24 34.71
CA LYS A 324 13.13 -10.96 34.35
C LYS A 324 13.18 -10.15 33.06
N GLN A 325 14.08 -9.17 32.98
CA GLN A 325 14.32 -8.39 31.75
C GLN A 325 14.77 -9.33 30.62
N PRO A 326 14.07 -9.36 29.47
CA PRO A 326 14.52 -10.10 28.30
C PRO A 326 15.86 -9.55 27.78
N SER A 327 16.76 -10.43 27.34
CA SER A 327 18.14 -10.08 26.99
C SER A 327 18.28 -9.04 25.87
N LYS A 328 17.29 -8.94 24.99
CA LYS A 328 17.26 -7.99 23.87
C LYS A 328 16.43 -6.72 24.14
N CYS A 329 15.81 -6.60 25.32
CA CYS A 329 15.06 -5.41 25.71
C CYS A 329 16.02 -4.35 26.26
N THR A 330 16.05 -3.15 25.67
CA THR A 330 16.89 -2.06 26.18
C THR A 330 16.46 -1.62 27.58
N ASP A 331 17.36 -1.03 28.36
CA ASP A 331 17.05 -0.53 29.71
C ASP A 331 15.97 0.55 29.69
N ARG A 332 15.94 1.36 28.62
CA ARG A 332 14.95 2.43 28.45
C ARG A 332 13.55 1.85 28.18
N MET A 333 13.45 0.85 27.31
CA MET A 333 12.20 0.12 27.09
C MET A 333 11.78 -0.67 28.33
N TRP A 334 12.73 -1.32 29.01
CA TRP A 334 12.47 -2.10 30.22
C TRP A 334 11.92 -1.24 31.36
N SER A 335 12.47 -0.04 31.55
CA SER A 335 11.94 0.95 32.49
C SER A 335 10.48 1.33 32.18
N THR A 336 10.14 1.44 30.90
CA THR A 336 8.76 1.71 30.45
C THR A 336 7.83 0.54 30.75
N ILE A 337 8.29 -0.70 30.51
CA ILE A 337 7.56 -1.93 30.85
C ILE A 337 7.32 -2.03 32.36
N LEU A 338 8.33 -1.76 33.20
CA LEU A 338 8.21 -1.76 34.66
C LEU A 338 7.25 -0.69 35.18
N ASN A 339 7.25 0.52 34.58
CA ASN A 339 6.30 1.57 34.93
C ASN A 339 4.85 1.16 34.65
N CYS A 340 4.61 0.46 33.53
CA CYS A 340 3.31 -0.13 33.23
C CYS A 340 2.91 -1.19 34.28
N MET A 341 3.87 -2.00 34.74
CA MET A 341 3.67 -3.04 35.75
C MET A 341 3.81 -2.57 37.21
N SER A 342 3.64 -1.26 37.49
CA SER A 342 3.77 -0.75 38.86
C SER A 342 2.72 -1.32 39.81
N GLN A 343 3.12 -1.62 41.04
CA GLN A 343 2.22 -2.20 42.06
C GLN A 343 1.08 -1.27 42.46
N GLN A 344 1.28 0.04 42.34
CA GLN A 344 0.29 1.06 42.66
C GLN A 344 -0.33 1.59 41.36
N GLU A 345 -1.65 1.46 41.21
CA GLU A 345 -2.38 1.88 40.00
C GLU A 345 -2.08 3.32 39.57
N LYS A 346 -1.95 4.24 40.55
CA LYS A 346 -1.66 5.66 40.33
C LYS A 346 -0.30 5.94 39.68
N ASN A 347 0.65 5.01 39.80
CA ASN A 347 2.00 5.17 39.26
C ASN A 347 2.10 4.69 37.80
N ARG A 348 1.10 3.94 37.32
CA ARG A 348 1.08 3.47 35.93
C ARG A 348 0.70 4.64 35.01
N PRO A 349 1.28 4.75 33.81
CA PRO A 349 0.90 5.79 32.85
C PRO A 349 -0.55 5.60 32.37
N SER A 350 -1.13 6.62 31.75
CA SER A 350 -2.29 6.45 30.86
C SER A 350 -1.83 5.91 29.51
N PHE A 351 -2.75 5.33 28.71
CA PHE A 351 -2.37 4.89 27.35
C PHE A 351 -1.91 6.04 26.45
N GLY A 352 -2.41 7.26 26.67
CA GLY A 352 -1.96 8.45 25.94
C GLY A 352 -0.52 8.87 26.30
N GLU A 353 -0.13 8.73 27.57
CA GLU A 353 1.26 8.95 28.01
C GLU A 353 2.19 7.85 27.50
N LEU A 354 1.76 6.59 27.59
CA LEU A 354 2.51 5.44 27.09
C LEU A 354 2.75 5.56 25.58
N LYS A 355 1.72 5.91 24.79
CA LYS A 355 1.85 6.14 23.35
C LYS A 355 2.90 7.21 23.03
N ARG A 356 2.91 8.33 23.76
CA ARG A 356 3.92 9.39 23.58
C ARG A 356 5.33 8.94 23.93
N GLN A 357 5.48 8.16 25.00
CA GLN A 357 6.77 7.57 25.38
C GLN A 357 7.28 6.62 24.29
N LEU A 358 6.39 5.78 23.75
CA LEU A 358 6.70 4.82 22.70
C LEU A 358 7.12 5.50 21.38
N LEU A 359 6.40 6.54 20.97
CA LEU A 359 6.78 7.39 19.83
C LEU A 359 8.16 8.03 20.02
N GLY A 360 8.53 8.34 21.27
CA GLY A 360 9.85 8.88 21.61
C GLY A 360 11.01 7.88 21.47
N PHE A 361 10.75 6.57 21.38
CA PHE A 361 11.78 5.58 21.01
C PHE A 361 12.06 5.60 19.51
N MET A 362 11.05 5.89 18.70
CA MET A 362 11.15 5.91 17.23
C MET A 362 11.91 7.12 16.69
N LEU A 363 11.98 8.22 17.45
CA LEU A 363 12.54 9.50 17.00
C LEU A 363 14.01 9.72 17.41
N SER A 364 14.64 8.78 18.11
CA SER A 364 16.01 8.94 18.60
C SER A 364 16.83 7.68 18.29
N PRO A 365 17.77 7.70 17.33
CA PRO A 365 18.75 6.62 17.22
C PRO A 365 19.60 6.61 18.50
N ALA A 366 19.86 5.41 19.03
CA ALA A 366 20.66 5.21 20.23
C ALA A 366 22.05 5.86 20.04
N SER A 367 22.36 6.87 20.85
CA SER A 367 23.71 7.41 20.94
C SER A 367 24.61 6.40 21.65
N THR A 368 25.56 5.85 20.91
CA THR A 368 26.72 5.17 21.47
C THR A 368 27.55 6.18 22.25
N SER A 369 27.78 5.87 23.52
CA SER A 369 28.70 6.55 24.43
C SER A 369 30.14 6.56 23.90
N GLY A 370 30.81 7.72 23.91
CA GLY A 370 32.27 7.77 23.80
C GLY A 370 32.90 9.10 23.37
N THR A 371 33.35 9.86 24.38
CA THR A 371 34.47 10.84 24.38
C THR A 371 34.37 12.18 23.64
N THR A 372 34.46 13.23 24.46
CA THR A 372 34.76 14.64 24.21
C THR A 372 36.12 14.90 23.56
N SER A 373 36.18 15.78 22.55
CA SER A 373 37.20 16.85 22.45
C SER A 373 36.83 18.00 21.49
N THR A 374 37.34 19.16 21.86
CA THR A 374 37.18 20.58 21.45
C THR A 374 37.59 21.01 20.03
N ALA A 375 36.86 22.01 19.46
CA ALA A 375 37.25 23.25 18.68
C ALA A 375 38.46 23.21 17.68
N THR A 376 38.54 23.86 16.50
CA THR A 376 37.99 25.09 15.86
C THR A 376 38.39 25.06 14.34
N PRO A 377 37.93 25.97 13.44
CA PRO A 377 37.96 25.79 11.97
C PRO A 377 39.18 26.41 11.25
N SER A 378 39.56 25.86 10.10
CA SER A 378 40.39 26.55 9.10
C SER A 378 40.00 26.15 7.67
N GLN A 379 40.02 27.14 6.78
CA GLN A 379 39.72 27.04 5.36
C GLN A 379 40.82 26.31 4.58
N GLY A 380 40.42 25.50 3.60
CA GLY A 380 41.28 24.90 2.57
C GLY A 380 40.47 24.49 1.35
N VAL A 381 41.00 24.81 0.17
CA VAL A 381 40.47 24.64 -1.20
C VAL A 381 40.05 23.19 -1.50
N PRO A 382 38.97 22.91 -2.26
CA PRO A 382 38.52 21.54 -2.48
C PRO A 382 39.48 20.80 -3.42
N SER A 383 40.07 19.73 -2.91
CA SER A 383 40.72 18.69 -3.71
C SER A 383 39.69 17.57 -3.95
N MET A 384 39.62 17.09 -5.19
CA MET A 384 38.78 15.96 -5.58
C MET A 384 39.29 14.68 -4.89
N GLU A 385 38.46 14.06 -4.05
CA GLU A 385 38.71 12.72 -3.54
C GLU A 385 38.24 11.64 -4.54
N PRO A 386 38.96 10.51 -4.66
CA PRO A 386 38.72 9.47 -5.65
C PRO A 386 37.81 8.33 -5.15
N ASP A 387 36.66 8.66 -4.54
CA ASP A 387 35.60 7.68 -4.30
C ASP A 387 34.23 8.33 -4.56
N GLY A 388 33.60 7.92 -5.67
CA GLY A 388 32.46 8.59 -6.31
C GLY A 388 31.11 8.43 -5.61
N THR A 389 31.04 8.61 -4.28
CA THR A 389 29.78 8.79 -3.55
C THR A 389 29.33 10.24 -3.68
N ILE A 390 28.42 10.48 -4.62
CA ILE A 390 27.78 11.78 -4.79
C ILE A 390 26.75 11.94 -3.67
N GLU A 391 26.89 12.98 -2.86
CA GLU A 391 26.00 13.24 -1.72
C GLU A 391 24.69 13.91 -2.13
N ASN A 392 23.63 13.61 -1.38
CA ASN A 392 22.35 14.34 -1.43
C ASN A 392 22.55 15.77 -0.95
N ASN A 393 22.17 16.77 -1.76
CA ASN A 393 22.34 18.19 -1.41
C ASN A 393 21.01 18.92 -1.08
N TRP A 394 19.91 18.18 -0.96
CA TRP A 394 18.59 18.72 -0.59
C TRP A 394 17.98 17.92 0.56
N THR A 395 17.57 18.63 1.61
CA THR A 395 17.13 18.02 2.89
C THR A 395 15.66 18.27 3.23
N GLU A 396 14.98 19.19 2.54
CA GLU A 396 13.57 19.49 2.81
C GLU A 396 12.68 18.31 2.35
N VAL A 397 11.82 17.84 3.26
CA VAL A 397 10.84 16.78 3.03
C VAL A 397 9.45 17.34 3.34
N VAL A 398 8.52 17.23 2.38
CA VAL A 398 7.16 17.74 2.54
C VAL A 398 6.17 16.57 2.51
N GLU A 399 5.58 16.24 3.66
CA GLU A 399 4.78 15.02 3.87
C GLU A 399 3.39 15.04 3.23
N GLN A 400 2.87 16.22 2.85
CA GLN A 400 1.53 16.36 2.25
C GLN A 400 1.56 17.29 1.04
N PHE A 401 0.81 16.96 -0.03
CA PHE A 401 0.70 17.82 -1.22
C PHE A 401 0.20 19.24 -0.89
N LYS A 402 -0.71 19.36 0.09
CA LYS A 402 -1.25 20.65 0.53
C LYS A 402 -0.19 21.57 1.15
N GLN A 403 0.89 21.00 1.70
CA GLN A 403 2.00 21.75 2.30
C GLN A 403 3.03 22.21 1.25
N MET A 404 2.94 21.72 0.00
CA MET A 404 3.86 22.09 -1.09
C MET A 404 3.50 23.44 -1.73
N ASN A 405 2.43 24.10 -1.29
CA ASN A 405 1.95 25.39 -1.80
C ASN A 405 1.61 25.35 -3.31
N LEU A 406 0.95 24.26 -3.73
CA LEU A 406 0.49 24.04 -5.11
C LEU A 406 -0.80 24.82 -5.38
N ARG A 407 -1.03 25.22 -6.64
CA ARG A 407 -2.26 25.91 -7.07
C ARG A 407 -3.48 25.02 -6.81
N GLU A 408 -4.60 25.61 -6.39
CA GLU A 408 -5.82 24.85 -6.04
C GLU A 408 -6.34 23.96 -7.18
N PRO A 409 -6.40 24.40 -8.46
CA PRO A 409 -6.83 23.53 -9.55
C PRO A 409 -5.92 22.31 -9.73
N LEU A 410 -4.61 22.49 -9.51
CA LEU A 410 -3.64 21.39 -9.57
C LEU A 410 -3.82 20.43 -8.40
N LEU A 411 -4.01 20.93 -7.18
CA LEU A 411 -4.31 20.08 -6.01
C LEU A 411 -5.58 19.25 -6.23
N ARG A 412 -6.62 19.87 -6.82
CA ARG A 412 -7.85 19.16 -7.17
C ARG A 412 -7.59 18.07 -8.21
N GLY A 413 -6.76 18.33 -9.22
CA GLY A 413 -6.33 17.32 -10.18
C GLY A 413 -5.56 16.16 -9.53
N ILE A 414 -4.65 16.46 -8.60
CA ILE A 414 -3.87 15.46 -7.84
C ILE A 414 -4.80 14.53 -7.05
N TYR A 415 -5.71 15.08 -6.25
CA TYR A 415 -6.65 14.27 -5.46
C TYR A 415 -7.69 13.56 -6.33
N GLY A 416 -8.18 14.22 -7.39
CA GLY A 416 -9.13 13.64 -8.34
C GLY A 416 -8.55 12.48 -9.15
N TYR A 417 -7.23 12.48 -9.37
CA TYR A 417 -6.51 11.35 -9.95
C TYR A 417 -6.36 10.16 -8.99
N GLY A 418 -6.58 10.36 -7.69
CA GLY A 418 -6.53 9.33 -6.65
C GLY A 418 -5.27 9.35 -5.78
N PHE A 419 -4.43 10.39 -5.84
CA PHE A 419 -3.28 10.50 -4.93
C PHE A 419 -3.70 11.04 -3.56
N GLU A 420 -3.44 10.29 -2.49
CA GLU A 420 -3.73 10.72 -1.12
C GLU A 420 -2.52 11.35 -0.41
N ARG A 421 -1.35 10.72 -0.53
CA ARG A 421 -0.08 11.16 0.07
C ARG A 421 1.06 11.09 -0.95
N PRO A 422 2.02 12.04 -0.90
CA PRO A 422 3.19 12.00 -1.76
C PRO A 422 4.10 10.82 -1.42
N SER A 423 4.64 10.14 -2.43
CA SER A 423 5.69 9.13 -2.28
C SER A 423 7.02 9.75 -1.84
N ASP A 424 7.99 8.93 -1.41
CA ASP A 424 9.30 9.44 -0.95
C ASP A 424 10.01 10.36 -1.94
N ILE A 425 9.95 10.01 -3.23
CA ILE A 425 10.54 10.85 -4.27
C ILE A 425 9.72 12.13 -4.47
N GLN A 426 8.40 12.09 -4.36
CA GLN A 426 7.53 13.25 -4.48
C GLN A 426 7.73 14.24 -3.31
N GLN A 427 7.88 13.71 -2.09
CA GLN A 427 8.13 14.51 -0.88
C GLN A 427 9.41 15.34 -0.95
N ARG A 428 10.42 14.85 -1.69
CA ARG A 428 11.75 15.46 -1.80
C ARG A 428 11.93 16.27 -3.09
N ALA A 429 11.40 15.80 -4.22
CA ALA A 429 11.72 16.36 -5.53
C ALA A 429 10.71 17.39 -6.05
N ILE A 430 9.44 17.36 -5.63
CA ILE A 430 8.44 18.33 -6.12
C ILE A 430 8.87 19.76 -5.75
N LYS A 431 9.29 19.97 -4.50
CA LYS A 431 9.65 21.28 -3.94
C LYS A 431 10.82 21.97 -4.68
N PRO A 432 12.01 21.35 -4.82
CA PRO A 432 13.11 21.99 -5.55
C PRO A 432 12.76 22.21 -7.03
N CYS A 433 11.96 21.32 -7.64
CA CYS A 433 11.51 21.51 -9.01
C CYS A 433 10.61 22.75 -9.14
N ILE A 434 9.62 22.96 -8.26
CA ILE A 434 8.72 24.13 -8.35
C ILE A 434 9.40 25.45 -7.97
N LEU A 435 10.55 25.40 -7.30
CA LEU A 435 11.40 26.55 -6.98
C LEU A 435 12.32 26.93 -8.15
N GLY A 436 12.33 26.16 -9.24
CA GLY A 436 13.12 26.45 -10.44
C GLY A 436 14.53 25.88 -10.44
N HIS A 437 14.90 25.03 -9.48
CA HIS A 437 16.23 24.40 -9.46
C HIS A 437 16.37 23.36 -10.58
N ASN A 438 17.58 23.21 -11.12
CA ASN A 438 17.92 22.00 -11.87
C ASN A 438 17.89 20.81 -10.91
N VAL A 439 17.33 19.68 -11.33
CA VAL A 439 17.17 18.51 -10.44
C VAL A 439 17.63 17.23 -11.14
N ILE A 440 18.46 16.45 -10.45
CA ILE A 440 18.81 15.07 -10.78
C ILE A 440 18.18 14.19 -9.71
N ALA A 441 17.18 13.41 -10.10
CA ALA A 441 16.44 12.56 -9.20
C ALA A 441 16.59 11.08 -9.61
N GLN A 442 17.20 10.29 -8.73
CA GLN A 442 17.24 8.85 -8.84
C GLN A 442 16.03 8.27 -8.10
N ALA A 443 15.24 7.44 -8.78
CA ALA A 443 14.16 6.73 -8.13
C ALA A 443 13.78 5.46 -8.89
N GLN A 444 13.32 4.46 -8.15
CA GLN A 444 12.92 3.18 -8.72
C GLN A 444 11.68 3.29 -9.61
N SER A 445 11.45 2.30 -10.46
CA SER A 445 10.20 2.19 -11.22
C SER A 445 8.98 2.11 -10.29
N GLY A 446 7.87 2.73 -10.67
CA GLY A 446 6.62 2.65 -9.89
C GLY A 446 6.55 3.53 -8.63
N THR A 447 7.59 4.31 -8.31
CA THR A 447 7.62 5.20 -7.12
C THR A 447 6.97 6.57 -7.33
N GLY A 448 6.34 6.82 -8.49
CA GLY A 448 5.66 8.08 -8.77
C GLY A 448 6.50 9.17 -9.46
N LYS A 449 7.66 8.83 -10.04
CA LYS A 449 8.55 9.74 -10.82
C LYS A 449 7.81 10.62 -11.83
N THR A 450 6.96 10.01 -12.66
CA THR A 450 6.18 10.73 -13.68
C THR A 450 5.29 11.80 -13.08
N ALA A 451 4.58 11.46 -12.00
CA ALA A 451 3.73 12.44 -11.32
C ALA A 451 4.55 13.58 -10.71
N THR A 452 5.75 13.31 -10.18
CA THR A 452 6.64 14.32 -9.61
C THR A 452 6.93 15.45 -10.60
N TYR A 453 7.51 15.15 -11.77
CA TYR A 453 7.84 16.22 -12.72
C TYR A 453 6.60 16.80 -13.40
N VAL A 454 5.53 16.03 -13.61
CA VAL A 454 4.28 16.56 -14.18
C VAL A 454 3.64 17.59 -13.25
N ILE A 455 3.57 17.32 -11.94
CA ILE A 455 3.09 18.28 -10.93
C ILE A 455 3.96 19.54 -10.97
N SER A 456 5.28 19.38 -11.05
CA SER A 456 6.20 20.53 -11.11
C SER A 456 6.03 21.38 -12.38
N ILE A 457 5.78 20.74 -13.54
CA ILE A 457 5.48 21.44 -14.79
C ILE A 457 4.17 22.22 -14.66
N LEU A 458 3.09 21.54 -14.26
CA LEU A 458 1.75 22.15 -14.16
C LEU A 458 1.73 23.33 -13.17
N GLN A 459 2.49 23.25 -12.09
CA GLN A 459 2.61 24.32 -11.10
C GLN A 459 3.27 25.59 -11.65
N GLN A 460 4.24 25.44 -12.56
CA GLN A 460 5.01 26.56 -13.13
C GLN A 460 4.42 27.06 -14.46
N LEU A 461 3.47 26.33 -15.04
CA LEU A 461 2.86 26.67 -16.32
C LEU A 461 2.05 27.97 -16.25
N ASP A 462 2.18 28.81 -17.28
CA ASP A 462 1.25 29.90 -17.54
C ASP A 462 0.11 29.38 -18.42
N ILE A 463 -1.11 29.33 -17.86
CA ILE A 463 -2.28 28.72 -18.51
C ILE A 463 -2.82 29.60 -19.64
N GLU A 464 -2.64 30.91 -19.55
CA GLU A 464 -3.12 31.88 -20.54
C GLU A 464 -2.23 31.86 -21.78
N PHE A 465 -0.95 31.55 -21.61
CA PHE A 465 0.01 31.49 -22.70
C PHE A 465 -0.02 30.12 -23.39
N LYS A 466 -0.46 30.08 -24.66
CA LYS A 466 -0.70 28.83 -25.43
C LYS A 466 0.52 28.31 -26.20
N ASP A 467 1.67 28.95 -26.08
CA ASP A 467 2.93 28.44 -26.63
C ASP A 467 3.52 27.34 -25.73
N CYS A 468 4.40 26.52 -26.31
CA CYS A 468 5.11 25.46 -25.60
C CYS A 468 6.03 26.05 -24.52
N GLN A 469 5.81 25.62 -23.28
CA GLN A 469 6.55 26.07 -22.10
C GLN A 469 7.35 24.95 -21.43
N ALA A 470 6.99 23.68 -21.66
CA ALA A 470 7.72 22.54 -21.16
C ALA A 470 7.88 21.46 -22.24
N LEU A 471 9.09 20.92 -22.35
CA LEU A 471 9.39 19.78 -23.22
C LEU A 471 9.84 18.59 -22.37
N ILE A 472 9.24 17.43 -22.61
CA ILE A 472 9.57 16.16 -21.97
C ILE A 472 10.11 15.19 -23.02
N LEU A 473 11.34 14.71 -22.83
CA LEU A 473 11.89 13.61 -23.62
C LEU A 473 11.80 12.30 -22.87
N THR A 474 11.47 11.25 -23.60
CA THR A 474 11.40 9.88 -23.10
C THR A 474 11.88 8.88 -24.16
N PHE A 475 12.22 7.66 -23.75
CA PHE A 475 12.89 6.68 -24.61
C PHE A 475 11.95 5.93 -25.57
N SER A 476 10.63 5.87 -25.30
CA SER A 476 9.66 5.12 -26.14
C SER A 476 8.39 5.90 -26.50
N PRO A 477 7.79 5.63 -27.68
CA PRO A 477 6.48 6.17 -28.06
C PRO A 477 5.38 5.87 -27.04
N GLU A 478 5.35 4.67 -26.50
CA GLU A 478 4.32 4.19 -25.58
C GLU A 478 4.40 4.93 -24.23
N LEU A 479 5.62 5.21 -23.73
CA LEU A 479 5.80 6.01 -22.53
C LEU A 479 5.42 7.48 -22.77
N ALA A 480 5.74 8.04 -23.93
CA ALA A 480 5.36 9.42 -24.27
C ALA A 480 3.83 9.62 -24.24
N GLN A 481 3.06 8.69 -24.81
CA GLN A 481 1.60 8.72 -24.76
C GLN A 481 1.07 8.56 -23.31
N GLN A 482 1.73 7.73 -22.50
CA GLN A 482 1.35 7.55 -21.09
C GLN A 482 1.57 8.84 -20.28
N ILE A 483 2.72 9.50 -20.46
CA ILE A 483 3.02 10.79 -19.82
C ILE A 483 1.99 11.83 -20.25
N GLN A 484 1.65 11.91 -21.54
CA GLN A 484 0.60 12.82 -22.03
C GLN A 484 -0.72 12.61 -21.29
N LYS A 485 -1.15 11.36 -21.06
CA LYS A 485 -2.38 11.07 -20.31
C LYS A 485 -2.29 11.53 -18.85
N VAL A 486 -1.14 11.34 -18.20
CA VAL A 486 -0.92 11.79 -16.81
C VAL A 486 -0.97 13.32 -16.74
N VAL A 487 -0.34 14.02 -17.70
CA VAL A 487 -0.39 15.49 -17.80
C VAL A 487 -1.83 15.98 -17.92
N LEU A 488 -2.62 15.40 -18.84
CA LEU A 488 -4.00 15.80 -19.07
C LEU A 488 -4.89 15.49 -17.85
N ALA A 489 -4.67 14.36 -17.17
CA ALA A 489 -5.48 13.98 -16.03
C ALA A 489 -5.19 14.83 -14.77
N LEU A 490 -3.91 15.08 -14.47
CA LEU A 490 -3.53 15.96 -13.35
C LEU A 490 -3.84 17.44 -13.63
N GLY A 491 -3.84 17.83 -14.90
CA GLY A 491 -4.16 19.18 -15.35
C GLY A 491 -5.61 19.41 -15.78
N ASP A 492 -6.52 18.46 -15.52
CA ASP A 492 -7.91 18.49 -16.01
C ASP A 492 -8.63 19.80 -15.59
N TYR A 493 -8.44 20.22 -14.33
CA TYR A 493 -8.99 21.46 -13.79
C TYR A 493 -8.22 22.74 -14.20
N MET A 494 -7.15 22.62 -14.99
CA MET A 494 -6.32 23.74 -15.47
C MET A 494 -6.51 24.01 -16.96
N SER A 495 -7.29 23.19 -17.68
CA SER A 495 -7.47 23.30 -19.14
C SER A 495 -6.14 23.33 -19.90
N VAL A 496 -5.18 22.52 -19.46
CA VAL A 496 -3.84 22.42 -20.07
C VAL A 496 -3.89 21.69 -21.42
N THR A 497 -3.03 22.12 -22.34
CA THR A 497 -2.83 21.44 -23.63
C THR A 497 -1.51 20.66 -23.62
N CYS A 498 -1.57 19.38 -24.02
CA CYS A 498 -0.40 18.51 -24.09
C CYS A 498 -0.45 17.65 -25.36
N HIS A 499 0.68 17.57 -26.08
CA HIS A 499 0.79 16.75 -27.30
C HIS A 499 2.00 15.83 -27.27
N ALA A 500 1.79 14.57 -27.67
CA ALA A 500 2.84 13.56 -27.80
C ALA A 500 3.33 13.46 -29.25
N CYS A 501 4.59 13.84 -29.46
CA CYS A 501 5.32 13.77 -30.72
C CYS A 501 6.15 12.50 -30.78
N ILE A 502 5.62 11.45 -31.41
CA ILE A 502 6.22 10.11 -31.42
C ILE A 502 6.43 9.57 -32.84
N GLY A 503 7.34 8.61 -33.00
CA GLY A 503 7.51 7.88 -34.26
C GLY A 503 6.24 7.12 -34.66
N GLY A 504 6.09 6.82 -35.96
CA GLY A 504 4.94 6.06 -36.49
C GLY A 504 3.65 6.87 -36.69
N THR A 505 3.57 8.10 -36.20
CA THR A 505 2.45 9.03 -36.50
C THR A 505 2.79 10.00 -37.63
N SER A 506 1.77 10.59 -38.24
CA SER A 506 1.88 11.62 -39.27
C SER A 506 2.57 12.88 -38.74
N VAL A 507 3.78 13.16 -39.24
CA VAL A 507 4.52 14.38 -38.90
C VAL A 507 3.71 15.64 -39.25
N ARG A 508 2.92 15.59 -40.33
CA ARG A 508 2.07 16.73 -40.73
C ARG A 508 0.99 17.04 -39.68
N ASP A 509 0.45 16.01 -39.03
CA ASP A 509 -0.57 16.20 -38.00
C ASP A 509 0.04 16.68 -36.68
N ASP A 510 1.27 16.25 -36.37
CA ASP A 510 2.05 16.80 -35.26
C ASP A 510 2.30 18.30 -35.47
N ILE A 511 2.77 18.69 -36.67
CA ILE A 511 3.02 20.11 -37.01
C ILE A 511 1.74 20.93 -36.86
N LYS A 512 0.63 20.47 -37.44
CA LYS A 512 -0.67 21.18 -37.33
C LYS A 512 -1.12 21.38 -35.88
N ARG A 513 -0.91 20.37 -35.02
CA ARG A 513 -1.26 20.49 -33.59
C ARG A 513 -0.35 21.48 -32.87
N LEU A 514 0.95 21.44 -33.14
CA LEU A 514 1.91 22.39 -32.55
C LEU A 514 1.62 23.83 -32.99
N GLU A 515 1.27 24.04 -34.26
CA GLU A 515 0.86 25.35 -34.81
C GLU A 515 -0.45 25.87 -34.19
N ALA A 516 -1.36 24.97 -33.79
CA ALA A 516 -2.59 25.33 -33.11
C ALA A 516 -2.38 25.81 -31.66
N GLY A 517 -1.18 25.63 -31.10
CA GLY A 517 -0.83 26.00 -29.73
C GLY A 517 -0.90 24.82 -28.78
N VAL A 518 0.25 24.42 -28.23
CA VAL A 518 0.39 23.35 -27.23
C VAL A 518 1.36 23.82 -26.16
N GLN A 519 0.96 23.70 -24.90
CA GLN A 519 1.73 24.20 -23.76
C GLN A 519 2.80 23.21 -23.27
N ILE A 520 2.53 21.91 -23.40
CA ILE A 520 3.45 20.83 -23.00
C ILE A 520 3.64 19.87 -24.16
N VAL A 521 4.88 19.64 -24.56
CA VAL A 521 5.23 18.66 -25.59
C VAL A 521 5.95 17.49 -24.95
N VAL A 522 5.54 16.27 -25.29
CA VAL A 522 6.22 15.03 -24.89
C VAL A 522 6.69 14.32 -26.15
N GLY A 523 7.88 13.73 -26.19
CA GLY A 523 8.28 12.98 -27.38
C GLY A 523 9.53 12.17 -27.24
N THR A 524 9.82 11.41 -28.30
CA THR A 524 11.08 10.68 -28.44
C THR A 524 12.14 11.59 -29.06
N PRO A 525 13.44 11.46 -28.71
CA PRO A 525 14.50 12.34 -29.19
C PRO A 525 14.48 12.53 -30.71
N SER A 526 14.40 11.43 -31.46
CA SER A 526 14.44 11.49 -32.93
C SER A 526 13.26 12.26 -33.54
N ARG A 527 12.04 12.11 -33.02
CA ARG A 527 10.86 12.85 -33.53
C ARG A 527 10.91 14.32 -33.14
N ILE A 528 11.37 14.63 -31.94
CA ILE A 528 11.53 16.02 -31.49
C ILE A 528 12.62 16.74 -32.29
N CYS A 529 13.75 16.09 -32.56
CA CYS A 529 14.78 16.61 -33.47
C CYS A 529 14.22 16.93 -34.87
N ASP A 530 13.41 16.03 -35.45
CA ASP A 530 12.78 16.27 -36.76
C ASP A 530 11.83 17.49 -36.73
N ILE A 531 11.02 17.62 -35.67
CA ILE A 531 10.12 18.76 -35.48
C ILE A 531 10.91 20.08 -35.34
N PHE A 532 12.02 20.08 -34.61
CA PHE A 532 12.92 21.23 -34.52
C PHE A 532 13.60 21.55 -35.85
N ASN A 533 14.01 20.55 -36.63
CA ASN A 533 14.61 20.74 -37.95
C ASN A 533 13.64 21.36 -38.95
N ARG A 534 12.35 21.12 -38.77
CA ARG A 534 11.27 21.69 -39.59
C ARG A 534 10.78 23.05 -39.07
N SER A 535 11.38 23.57 -38.00
CA SER A 535 10.98 24.83 -37.35
C SER A 535 9.50 24.86 -36.91
N ALA A 536 8.92 23.70 -36.63
CA ALA A 536 7.50 23.57 -36.27
C ALA A 536 7.23 23.76 -34.77
N LEU A 537 8.27 23.63 -33.93
CA LEU A 537 8.20 23.91 -32.50
C LEU A 537 9.03 25.15 -32.17
N ARG A 538 8.38 26.17 -31.60
CA ARG A 538 9.04 27.39 -31.13
C ARG A 538 9.64 27.14 -29.75
N SER A 539 10.96 27.26 -29.60
CA SER A 539 11.65 27.01 -28.33
C SER A 539 11.75 28.22 -27.40
N ASN A 540 11.55 29.44 -27.88
CA ASN A 540 11.75 30.68 -27.11
C ASN A 540 10.94 30.73 -25.81
N SER A 541 9.78 30.09 -25.80
CA SER A 541 8.82 30.08 -24.69
C SER A 541 9.06 28.93 -23.70
N ILE A 542 9.96 28.00 -24.01
CA ILE A 542 10.24 26.82 -23.20
C ILE A 542 11.08 27.21 -21.97
N LYS A 543 10.52 26.97 -20.79
CA LYS A 543 11.13 27.26 -19.49
C LYS A 543 11.68 26.00 -18.81
N MET A 544 11.14 24.83 -19.16
CA MET A 544 11.48 23.56 -18.53
C MET A 544 11.79 22.47 -19.57
N PHE A 545 12.86 21.72 -19.33
CA PHE A 545 13.26 20.55 -20.11
C PHE A 545 13.42 19.33 -19.20
N ILE A 546 12.68 18.26 -19.51
CA ILE A 546 12.61 17.06 -18.69
C ILE A 546 13.19 15.88 -19.45
N LEU A 547 14.07 15.12 -18.81
CA LEU A 547 14.61 13.84 -19.29
C LEU A 547 14.08 12.72 -18.39
N ASP A 548 13.12 11.92 -18.89
CA ASP A 548 12.56 10.78 -18.16
C ASP A 548 13.22 9.46 -18.60
N GLU A 549 13.51 8.56 -17.64
CA GLU A 549 14.32 7.35 -17.86
C GLU A 549 15.67 7.68 -18.53
N ALA A 550 16.38 8.66 -17.97
CA ALA A 550 17.58 9.21 -18.60
C ALA A 550 18.73 8.20 -18.77
N ASP A 551 18.78 7.12 -17.98
CA ASP A 551 19.69 5.98 -18.21
C ASP A 551 19.44 5.28 -19.55
N GLY A 552 18.19 5.28 -20.03
CA GLY A 552 17.84 4.80 -21.36
C GLY A 552 18.22 5.78 -22.46
N ILE A 553 17.86 7.07 -22.30
CA ILE A 553 18.04 8.07 -23.37
C ILE A 553 19.50 8.52 -23.52
N LEU A 554 20.28 8.56 -22.44
CA LEU A 554 21.69 8.99 -22.48
C LEU A 554 22.65 7.85 -22.87
N SER A 555 22.12 6.65 -23.16
CA SER A 555 22.90 5.56 -23.75
C SER A 555 23.31 5.87 -25.20
N ARG A 556 24.40 5.24 -25.66
CA ARG A 556 25.33 5.70 -26.72
C ARG A 556 24.70 6.29 -28.01
N ASP A 557 23.50 5.88 -28.43
CA ASP A 557 22.93 6.24 -29.74
C ASP A 557 22.05 7.50 -29.74
N SER A 558 21.54 7.96 -28.58
CA SER A 558 20.62 9.11 -28.49
C SER A 558 21.24 10.37 -27.89
N LYS A 559 22.48 10.28 -27.40
CA LYS A 559 23.20 11.37 -26.73
C LYS A 559 23.38 12.60 -27.63
N GLU A 560 23.78 12.40 -28.90
CA GLU A 560 23.92 13.50 -29.87
C GLU A 560 22.60 14.21 -30.12
N GLN A 561 21.50 13.46 -30.27
CA GLN A 561 20.17 14.02 -30.48
C GLN A 561 19.72 14.89 -29.30
N ILE A 562 20.04 14.50 -28.06
CA ILE A 562 19.71 15.32 -26.87
C ILE A 562 20.51 16.63 -26.89
N TYR A 563 21.80 16.58 -27.22
CA TYR A 563 22.61 17.80 -27.33
C TYR A 563 22.07 18.72 -28.45
N ASP A 564 21.65 18.16 -29.58
CA ASP A 564 21.02 18.92 -30.66
C ASP A 564 19.70 19.59 -30.25
N VAL A 565 18.93 18.95 -29.36
CA VAL A 565 17.72 19.57 -28.78
C VAL A 565 18.10 20.69 -27.82
N LEU A 566 19.06 20.44 -26.91
CA LEU A 566 19.50 21.41 -25.91
C LEU A 566 20.09 22.68 -26.53
N THR A 567 20.84 22.56 -27.63
CA THR A 567 21.40 23.73 -28.34
C THR A 567 20.34 24.67 -28.93
N ARG A 568 19.10 24.19 -29.09
CA ARG A 568 17.96 24.98 -29.59
C ARG A 568 17.11 25.56 -28.46
N MET A 569 17.39 25.22 -27.21
CA MET A 569 16.67 25.71 -26.05
C MET A 569 17.17 27.09 -25.60
N PRO A 570 16.35 27.87 -24.88
CA PRO A 570 16.81 29.09 -24.22
C PRO A 570 17.94 28.82 -23.22
N GLN A 571 18.84 29.81 -23.02
CA GLN A 571 20.03 29.64 -22.16
C GLN A 571 19.70 29.43 -20.67
N ASN A 572 18.60 30.01 -20.17
CA ASN A 572 18.20 29.93 -18.75
C ASN A 572 17.09 28.89 -18.53
N ILE A 573 17.16 27.76 -19.22
CA ILE A 573 16.18 26.69 -19.10
C ILE A 573 16.41 25.87 -17.82
N GLN A 574 15.34 25.54 -17.10
CA GLN A 574 15.38 24.58 -16.00
C GLN A 574 15.43 23.15 -16.57
N ILE A 575 16.41 22.35 -16.13
CA ILE A 575 16.57 20.95 -16.54
C ILE A 575 16.27 20.03 -15.37
N ILE A 576 15.36 19.08 -15.58
CA ILE A 576 14.97 18.06 -14.60
C ILE A 576 15.23 16.69 -15.21
N LEU A 577 16.01 15.86 -14.51
CA LEU A 577 16.39 14.54 -14.95
C LEU A 577 15.89 13.50 -13.94
N PHE A 578 15.17 12.49 -14.44
CA PHE A 578 14.78 11.31 -13.69
C PHE A 578 15.42 10.07 -14.30
N ALA A 579 16.06 9.25 -13.45
CA ALA A 579 16.63 7.99 -13.88
C ALA A 579 16.42 6.89 -12.82
N THR A 580 16.39 5.64 -13.27
CA THR A 580 16.44 4.50 -12.35
C THR A 580 17.88 4.23 -11.89
N PHE A 581 18.82 4.41 -12.82
CA PHE A 581 20.26 4.24 -12.60
C PHE A 581 21.02 5.50 -13.01
N LEU A 582 22.09 5.81 -12.28
CA LEU A 582 22.99 6.92 -12.61
C LEU A 582 24.43 6.41 -12.69
N PRO A 583 24.78 5.67 -13.77
CA PRO A 583 26.17 5.31 -14.01
C PRO A 583 27.03 6.55 -14.30
N SER A 584 28.35 6.39 -14.22
CA SER A 584 29.31 7.50 -14.31
C SER A 584 29.22 8.26 -15.63
N ASP A 585 28.93 7.58 -16.74
CA ASP A 585 28.76 8.17 -18.08
C ASP A 585 27.49 9.03 -18.19
N VAL A 586 26.40 8.63 -17.53
CA VAL A 586 25.17 9.43 -17.39
C VAL A 586 25.45 10.67 -16.55
N LEU A 587 26.11 10.51 -15.39
CA LEU A 587 26.48 11.63 -14.51
C LEU A 587 27.43 12.61 -15.21
N GLU A 588 28.44 12.12 -15.92
CA GLU A 588 29.35 12.96 -16.71
C GLU A 588 28.63 13.67 -17.88
N ALA A 589 27.61 13.05 -18.46
CA ALA A 589 26.79 13.73 -19.45
C ALA A 589 26.06 14.93 -18.81
N THR A 590 25.49 14.76 -17.61
CA THR A 590 24.73 15.83 -16.93
C THR A 590 25.57 17.07 -16.62
N THR A 591 26.86 16.92 -16.30
CA THR A 591 27.73 18.07 -15.98
C THR A 591 27.97 18.99 -17.17
N LYS A 592 27.71 18.52 -18.40
CA LYS A 592 27.88 19.33 -19.63
C LYS A 592 26.70 20.26 -19.90
N PHE A 593 25.53 20.01 -19.32
CA PHE A 593 24.32 20.77 -19.61
C PHE A 593 23.53 21.22 -18.37
N MET A 594 23.85 20.73 -17.18
CA MET A 594 23.21 21.16 -15.92
C MET A 594 24.18 21.97 -15.07
N ASN A 595 23.74 23.16 -14.65
CA ASN A 595 24.47 23.99 -13.70
C ASN A 595 23.89 23.80 -12.30
N ASP A 596 24.76 23.53 -11.31
CA ASP A 596 24.44 23.38 -9.89
C ASP A 596 23.13 22.62 -9.58
N PRO A 597 23.01 21.35 -10.02
CA PRO A 597 21.76 20.61 -9.84
C PRO A 597 21.57 20.16 -8.39
N VAL A 598 20.33 20.24 -7.92
CA VAL A 598 19.86 19.52 -6.75
C VAL A 598 19.89 18.02 -7.07
N LYS A 599 20.54 17.23 -6.23
CA LYS A 599 20.71 15.78 -6.38
C LYS A 599 19.92 15.07 -5.29
N ILE A 600 18.97 14.26 -5.72
CA ILE A 600 18.14 13.39 -4.88
C ILE A 600 18.44 11.96 -5.31
N LEU A 601 19.41 11.34 -4.65
CA LEU A 601 20.01 10.07 -4.97
C LEU A 601 19.59 9.00 -3.96
N VAL A 602 19.43 7.78 -4.44
CA VAL A 602 19.13 6.60 -3.61
C VAL A 602 20.43 5.83 -3.43
N GLU A 603 20.73 5.43 -2.19
CA GLU A 603 21.90 4.61 -1.88
C GLU A 603 21.88 3.31 -2.71
N LYS A 604 23.04 2.89 -3.23
CA LYS A 604 23.16 1.73 -4.14
C LYS A 604 22.56 0.45 -3.57
N GLU A 605 22.60 0.28 -2.25
CA GLU A 605 22.08 -0.89 -1.52
C GLU A 605 20.54 -0.93 -1.46
N LYS A 606 19.86 0.19 -1.77
CA LYS A 606 18.39 0.33 -1.77
C LYS A 606 17.78 0.35 -3.18
N VAL A 607 18.49 -0.10 -4.22
CA VAL A 607 17.92 -0.15 -5.58
C VAL A 607 17.07 -1.40 -5.81
N THR A 608 16.94 -2.29 -4.83
CA THR A 608 16.12 -3.51 -4.93
C THR A 608 14.63 -3.17 -4.95
N LEU A 609 13.85 -3.85 -5.80
CA LEU A 609 12.40 -3.65 -5.87
C LEU A 609 11.73 -4.39 -4.70
N GLU A 610 11.57 -3.68 -3.59
CA GLU A 610 10.77 -4.10 -2.44
C GLU A 610 9.36 -4.54 -2.90
N GLY A 611 8.90 -5.70 -2.42
CA GLY A 611 7.59 -6.28 -2.80
C GLY A 611 7.60 -7.21 -4.02
N ILE A 612 8.72 -7.39 -4.73
CA ILE A 612 8.83 -8.38 -5.82
C ILE A 612 9.64 -9.59 -5.35
N ARG A 613 8.96 -10.73 -5.19
CA ARG A 613 9.63 -12.02 -4.93
C ARG A 613 10.29 -12.51 -6.20
N GLN A 614 11.58 -12.85 -6.13
CA GLN A 614 12.38 -13.23 -7.28
C GLN A 614 12.77 -14.69 -7.15
N PHE A 615 12.60 -15.45 -8.24
CA PHE A 615 12.98 -16.86 -8.30
C PHE A 615 13.70 -17.14 -9.61
N TYR A 616 14.50 -18.20 -9.63
CA TYR A 616 14.93 -18.80 -10.89
C TYR A 616 14.50 -20.26 -10.98
N VAL A 617 14.32 -20.73 -12.22
CA VAL A 617 14.09 -22.13 -12.55
C VAL A 617 15.23 -22.58 -13.45
N THR A 618 15.94 -23.61 -13.01
CA THR A 618 16.99 -24.24 -13.81
C THR A 618 16.36 -25.09 -14.91
N VAL A 619 16.74 -24.84 -16.16
CA VAL A 619 16.31 -25.59 -17.34
C VAL A 619 17.55 -26.06 -18.09
N GLU A 620 17.77 -27.37 -18.15
CA GLU A 620 18.98 -27.93 -18.77
C GLU A 620 19.10 -27.59 -20.26
N ARG A 621 17.95 -27.46 -20.95
CA ARG A 621 17.89 -27.19 -22.38
C ARG A 621 16.94 -26.05 -22.68
N GLU A 622 17.33 -25.22 -23.64
CA GLU A 622 16.53 -24.09 -24.14
C GLU A 622 15.12 -24.52 -24.59
N GLU A 623 15.01 -25.69 -25.20
CA GLU A 623 13.74 -26.26 -25.67
C GLU A 623 12.75 -26.53 -24.53
N TRP A 624 13.25 -26.81 -23.32
CA TRP A 624 12.41 -27.16 -22.16
C TRP A 624 11.78 -25.94 -21.50
N LYS A 625 12.27 -24.72 -21.78
CA LYS A 625 11.66 -23.48 -21.29
C LYS A 625 10.18 -23.36 -21.68
N LEU A 626 9.79 -23.82 -22.87
CA LEU A 626 8.41 -23.76 -23.32
C LEU A 626 7.51 -24.66 -22.47
N ASP A 627 7.96 -25.86 -22.15
CA ASP A 627 7.20 -26.80 -21.33
C ASP A 627 7.09 -26.30 -19.89
N THR A 628 8.21 -25.86 -19.30
CA THR A 628 8.22 -25.23 -17.97
C THR A 628 7.30 -24.02 -17.90
N LEU A 629 7.24 -23.20 -18.95
CA LEU A 629 6.32 -22.07 -19.02
C LEU A 629 4.87 -22.52 -18.94
N CYS A 630 4.49 -23.55 -19.71
CA CYS A 630 3.12 -24.06 -19.72
C CYS A 630 2.74 -24.64 -18.35
N ASP A 631 3.61 -25.42 -17.72
CA ASP A 631 3.38 -26.02 -16.40
C ASP A 631 3.14 -24.95 -15.32
N LEU A 632 3.90 -23.84 -15.39
CA LEU A 632 3.68 -22.68 -14.51
C LEU A 632 2.28 -22.08 -14.69
N TYR A 633 1.80 -21.95 -15.93
CA TYR A 633 0.47 -21.40 -16.20
C TYR A 633 -0.67 -22.35 -15.79
N GLU A 634 -0.47 -23.66 -15.81
CA GLU A 634 -1.47 -24.62 -15.33
C GLU A 634 -1.59 -24.64 -13.81
N THR A 635 -0.48 -24.39 -13.10
CA THR A 635 -0.42 -24.50 -11.63
C THR A 635 -0.80 -23.18 -10.93
N LEU A 636 -0.62 -22.04 -11.59
CA LEU A 636 -0.75 -20.72 -10.97
C LEU A 636 -2.04 -20.00 -11.39
N THR A 637 -2.78 -19.47 -10.40
CA THR A 637 -3.89 -18.54 -10.68
C THR A 637 -3.34 -17.14 -10.99
N ILE A 638 -3.07 -16.89 -12.26
CA ILE A 638 -2.44 -15.64 -12.73
C ILE A 638 -3.49 -14.59 -13.07
N THR A 639 -3.35 -13.37 -12.54
CA THR A 639 -4.16 -12.20 -12.94
C THR A 639 -3.74 -11.70 -14.32
N GLN A 640 -2.52 -11.16 -14.42
CA GLN A 640 -1.86 -10.79 -15.67
C GLN A 640 -0.35 -10.99 -15.55
N ALA A 641 0.28 -11.39 -16.66
CA ALA A 641 1.70 -11.67 -16.73
C ALA A 641 2.38 -11.03 -17.95
N ILE A 642 3.65 -10.66 -17.79
CA ILE A 642 4.51 -10.21 -18.88
C ILE A 642 5.67 -11.21 -19.03
N ILE A 643 5.92 -11.64 -20.26
CA ILE A 643 7.02 -12.55 -20.62
C ILE A 643 8.03 -11.79 -21.47
N PHE A 644 9.27 -11.72 -21.02
CA PHE A 644 10.36 -11.05 -21.73
C PHE A 644 11.24 -12.02 -22.50
N CYS A 645 11.46 -11.71 -23.78
CA CYS A 645 12.43 -12.38 -24.65
C CYS A 645 13.46 -11.36 -25.18
N ASN A 646 14.67 -11.81 -25.50
CA ASN A 646 15.74 -10.89 -25.96
C ASN A 646 15.60 -10.50 -27.44
N THR A 647 14.91 -11.31 -28.25
CA THR A 647 14.80 -11.09 -29.70
C THR A 647 13.37 -11.09 -30.19
N ARG A 648 13.10 -10.33 -31.25
CA ARG A 648 11.78 -10.22 -31.88
C ARG A 648 11.32 -11.56 -32.45
N ARG A 649 12.22 -12.27 -33.14
CA ARG A 649 11.96 -13.63 -33.67
C ARG A 649 11.48 -14.60 -32.59
N LYS A 650 12.02 -14.48 -31.37
CA LYS A 650 11.64 -15.34 -30.25
C LYS A 650 10.30 -14.97 -29.64
N VAL A 651 9.96 -13.68 -29.61
CA VAL A 651 8.60 -13.21 -29.28
C VAL A 651 7.59 -13.84 -30.23
N ASP A 652 7.82 -13.76 -31.54
CA ASP A 652 6.91 -14.32 -32.55
C ASP A 652 6.78 -15.84 -32.41
N TRP A 653 7.91 -16.53 -32.30
CA TRP A 653 7.96 -17.98 -32.11
C TRP A 653 7.23 -18.42 -30.84
N LEU A 654 7.48 -17.77 -29.70
CA LEU A 654 6.84 -18.14 -28.43
C LEU A 654 5.34 -17.88 -28.48
N THR A 655 4.94 -16.77 -29.11
CA THR A 655 3.53 -16.43 -29.33
C THR A 655 2.81 -17.50 -30.14
N GLU A 656 3.42 -17.96 -31.24
CA GLU A 656 2.88 -19.05 -32.06
C GLU A 656 2.77 -20.35 -31.27
N LYS A 657 3.81 -20.73 -30.52
CA LYS A 657 3.83 -21.96 -29.73
C LYS A 657 2.82 -21.96 -28.58
N MET A 658 2.67 -20.85 -27.87
CA MET A 658 1.68 -20.73 -26.80
C MET A 658 0.25 -20.74 -27.34
N ARG A 659 -0.02 -20.05 -28.47
CA ARG A 659 -1.33 -20.11 -29.14
C ARG A 659 -1.66 -21.51 -29.64
N GLY A 660 -0.67 -22.24 -30.14
CA GLY A 660 -0.83 -23.65 -30.53
C GLY A 660 -1.14 -24.60 -29.37
N ARG A 661 -0.98 -24.16 -28.12
CA ARG A 661 -1.36 -24.87 -26.88
C ARG A 661 -2.58 -24.23 -26.20
N ASP A 662 -3.41 -23.52 -26.97
CA ASP A 662 -4.66 -22.88 -26.53
C ASP A 662 -4.49 -21.76 -25.46
N PHE A 663 -3.29 -21.21 -25.28
CA PHE A 663 -3.09 -20.03 -24.44
C PHE A 663 -3.46 -18.74 -25.18
N THR A 664 -4.26 -17.90 -24.53
CA THR A 664 -4.60 -16.57 -25.05
C THR A 664 -3.49 -15.57 -24.71
N VAL A 665 -2.61 -15.33 -25.68
CA VAL A 665 -1.43 -14.45 -25.54
C VAL A 665 -1.42 -13.31 -26.57
N SER A 666 -0.97 -12.14 -26.12
CA SER A 666 -0.67 -10.96 -26.93
C SER A 666 0.86 -10.80 -27.08
N ALA A 667 1.30 -10.13 -28.15
CA ALA A 667 2.72 -9.90 -28.40
C ALA A 667 2.99 -8.46 -28.84
N ILE A 668 4.09 -7.86 -28.37
CA ILE A 668 4.57 -6.54 -28.80
C ILE A 668 6.08 -6.56 -29.05
N HIS A 669 6.52 -6.06 -30.20
CA HIS A 669 7.93 -5.84 -30.50
C HIS A 669 8.15 -4.69 -31.50
N GLY A 670 9.42 -4.32 -31.69
CA GLY A 670 9.85 -3.13 -32.43
C GLY A 670 9.58 -3.10 -33.95
N ASP A 671 9.12 -4.20 -34.55
CA ASP A 671 8.78 -4.25 -35.99
C ASP A 671 7.28 -4.12 -36.26
N MET A 672 6.44 -4.16 -35.22
CA MET A 672 5.00 -3.94 -35.37
C MET A 672 4.69 -2.47 -35.64
N ASP A 673 3.62 -2.22 -36.38
CA ASP A 673 3.12 -0.88 -36.65
C ASP A 673 2.59 -0.24 -35.35
N GLN A 674 2.71 1.08 -35.21
CA GLN A 674 2.26 1.77 -33.99
C GLN A 674 0.77 1.53 -33.68
N LYS A 675 -0.07 1.46 -34.73
CA LYS A 675 -1.51 1.19 -34.57
C LYS A 675 -1.78 -0.19 -33.97
N GLU A 676 -1.00 -1.18 -34.36
CA GLU A 676 -1.11 -2.54 -33.83
C GLU A 676 -0.65 -2.59 -32.38
N ARG A 677 0.48 -1.93 -32.05
CA ARG A 677 0.95 -1.82 -30.67
C ARG A 677 -0.07 -1.14 -29.76
N ASP A 678 -0.68 -0.06 -30.22
CA ASP A 678 -1.71 0.68 -29.47
C ASP A 678 -2.94 -0.21 -29.20
N ALA A 679 -3.35 -1.02 -30.19
CA ALA A 679 -4.45 -1.97 -30.05
C ALA A 679 -4.13 -3.07 -29.04
N VAL A 680 -2.96 -3.72 -29.17
CA VAL A 680 -2.53 -4.78 -28.25
C VAL A 680 -2.36 -4.25 -26.82
N MET A 681 -1.79 -3.05 -26.65
CA MET A 681 -1.68 -2.42 -25.34
C MET A 681 -3.04 -2.10 -24.72
N LYS A 682 -4.05 -1.75 -25.54
CA LYS A 682 -5.41 -1.53 -25.06
C LYS A 682 -6.05 -2.84 -24.61
N GLU A 683 -5.92 -3.90 -25.40
CA GLU A 683 -6.42 -5.24 -25.05
C GLU A 683 -5.81 -5.73 -23.74
N PHE A 684 -4.48 -5.62 -23.59
CA PHE A 684 -3.78 -6.00 -22.37
C PHE A 684 -4.22 -5.15 -21.17
N ARG A 685 -4.31 -3.82 -21.29
CA ARG A 685 -4.76 -2.95 -20.17
C ARG A 685 -6.21 -3.20 -19.73
N THR A 686 -7.08 -3.62 -20.65
CA THR A 686 -8.48 -3.95 -20.32
C THR A 686 -8.65 -5.34 -19.71
N GLY A 687 -7.59 -6.15 -19.66
CA GLY A 687 -7.65 -7.54 -19.22
C GLY A 687 -8.24 -8.50 -20.26
N SER A 688 -8.46 -8.04 -21.50
CA SER A 688 -8.94 -8.89 -22.60
C SER A 688 -7.94 -10.01 -22.91
N THR A 689 -6.64 -9.70 -22.78
CA THR A 689 -5.58 -10.70 -22.74
C THR A 689 -4.83 -10.63 -21.41
N ARG A 690 -4.52 -11.80 -20.84
CA ARG A 690 -3.83 -11.92 -19.55
C ARG A 690 -2.32 -12.04 -19.66
N VAL A 691 -1.81 -12.39 -20.84
CA VAL A 691 -0.39 -12.63 -21.06
C VAL A 691 0.11 -11.75 -22.20
N LEU A 692 1.18 -11.01 -21.93
CA LEU A 692 1.87 -10.19 -22.93
C LEU A 692 3.32 -10.68 -23.10
N ILE A 693 3.68 -11.09 -24.31
CA ILE A 693 5.04 -11.48 -24.68
C ILE A 693 5.70 -10.28 -25.37
N THR A 694 6.90 -9.90 -24.93
CA THR A 694 7.55 -8.68 -25.43
C THR A 694 9.07 -8.75 -25.37
N THR A 695 9.73 -7.85 -26.11
CA THR A 695 11.14 -7.53 -25.91
C THR A 695 11.33 -6.43 -24.86
N ASP A 696 12.60 -6.05 -24.62
CA ASP A 696 13.00 -4.93 -23.76
C ASP A 696 12.42 -3.56 -24.17
N LEU A 697 11.77 -3.46 -25.33
CA LEU A 697 11.06 -2.26 -25.75
C LEU A 697 10.05 -1.78 -24.68
N LEU A 698 9.38 -2.73 -24.03
CA LEU A 698 8.35 -2.45 -23.01
C LEU A 698 8.88 -2.60 -21.58
N ALA A 699 10.17 -2.90 -21.38
CA ALA A 699 10.74 -3.11 -20.05
C ALA A 699 10.75 -1.81 -19.23
N ARG A 700 10.83 -0.65 -19.85
CA ARG A 700 10.88 0.66 -19.18
C ARG A 700 9.55 1.41 -19.31
N GLY A 701 9.20 2.25 -18.33
CA GLY A 701 8.10 3.22 -18.48
C GLY A 701 6.64 2.75 -18.45
N ILE A 702 6.31 1.58 -19.02
CA ILE A 702 4.91 1.19 -19.24
C ILE A 702 4.19 0.82 -17.94
N ASP A 703 3.04 1.45 -17.71
CA ASP A 703 2.15 1.25 -16.56
C ASP A 703 0.99 0.29 -16.88
N VAL A 704 1.06 -0.88 -16.26
CA VAL A 704 -0.04 -1.85 -16.20
C VAL A 704 -0.15 -2.32 -14.75
N GLN A 705 -1.12 -1.74 -14.02
CA GLN A 705 -1.24 -1.91 -12.57
C GLN A 705 -1.61 -3.33 -12.13
N GLN A 706 -2.19 -4.14 -13.03
CA GLN A 706 -2.72 -5.48 -12.72
C GLN A 706 -1.71 -6.62 -12.93
N VAL A 707 -0.47 -6.31 -13.34
CA VAL A 707 0.59 -7.33 -13.54
C VAL A 707 1.12 -7.79 -12.20
N SER A 708 0.93 -9.08 -11.90
CA SER A 708 1.41 -9.74 -10.68
C SER A 708 2.61 -10.65 -10.94
N LEU A 709 2.80 -11.11 -12.18
CA LEU A 709 3.85 -12.05 -12.57
C LEU A 709 4.68 -11.51 -13.75
N VAL A 710 6.00 -11.55 -13.61
CA VAL A 710 6.96 -11.28 -14.68
C VAL A 710 7.78 -12.54 -14.91
N ILE A 711 7.87 -12.99 -16.16
CA ILE A 711 8.70 -14.12 -16.55
C ILE A 711 9.81 -13.63 -17.47
N ASN A 712 11.05 -13.76 -17.02
CA ASN A 712 12.22 -13.62 -17.89
C ASN A 712 12.45 -14.97 -18.57
N TYR A 713 11.82 -15.17 -19.74
CA TYR A 713 12.07 -16.37 -20.57
C TYR A 713 13.53 -16.40 -21.03
N ASP A 714 14.05 -15.22 -21.35
CA ASP A 714 15.49 -14.98 -21.50
C ASP A 714 15.95 -14.03 -20.40
N LEU A 715 17.09 -14.29 -19.76
CA LEU A 715 17.75 -13.28 -18.93
C LEU A 715 18.13 -12.05 -19.78
N PRO A 716 18.04 -10.83 -19.23
CA PRO A 716 18.39 -9.63 -19.98
C PRO A 716 19.87 -9.62 -20.36
N ASN A 717 20.17 -9.24 -21.61
CA ASN A 717 21.55 -9.10 -22.08
C ASN A 717 22.36 -8.06 -21.29
N ASN A 718 21.68 -7.09 -20.70
CA ASN A 718 22.29 -6.06 -19.89
C ASN A 718 21.70 -6.07 -18.47
N ARG A 719 22.55 -6.10 -17.45
CA ARG A 719 22.15 -6.21 -16.05
C ARG A 719 21.23 -5.06 -15.61
N GLU A 720 21.43 -3.84 -16.13
CA GLU A 720 20.56 -2.70 -15.77
C GLU A 720 19.12 -2.88 -16.26
N ASN A 721 18.87 -3.68 -17.31
CA ASN A 721 17.51 -3.96 -17.78
C ASN A 721 16.74 -4.91 -16.86
N TYR A 722 17.41 -5.67 -16.00
CA TYR A 722 16.77 -6.65 -15.13
C TYR A 722 15.70 -6.02 -14.25
N ILE A 723 16.06 -4.97 -13.51
CA ILE A 723 15.13 -4.24 -12.64
C ILE A 723 13.99 -3.59 -13.42
N HIS A 724 14.26 -3.14 -14.64
CA HIS A 724 13.24 -2.53 -15.49
C HIS A 724 12.16 -3.55 -15.85
N ARG A 725 12.58 -4.76 -16.28
CA ARG A 725 11.69 -5.89 -16.56
C ARG A 725 10.87 -6.29 -15.35
N ILE A 726 11.53 -6.60 -14.22
CA ILE A 726 10.81 -7.13 -13.06
C ILE A 726 9.96 -6.06 -12.37
N GLY A 727 10.35 -4.78 -12.42
CA GLY A 727 9.58 -3.63 -11.90
C GLY A 727 8.29 -3.32 -12.66
N ARG A 728 7.89 -4.17 -13.61
CA ARG A 728 6.51 -4.19 -14.13
C ARG A 728 5.54 -4.83 -13.14
N GLY A 729 5.99 -5.79 -12.34
CA GLY A 729 5.27 -6.31 -11.18
C GLY A 729 5.44 -5.39 -9.96
N GLY A 730 4.52 -5.47 -9.00
CA GLY A 730 4.69 -4.87 -7.67
C GLY A 730 4.56 -3.34 -7.58
N ARG A 731 3.86 -2.69 -8.51
CA ARG A 731 3.67 -1.22 -8.49
C ARG A 731 2.81 -0.75 -7.32
N PHE A 732 3.15 0.42 -6.77
CA PHE A 732 2.42 1.09 -5.68
C PHE A 732 2.23 0.20 -4.42
N GLY A 733 3.25 -0.59 -4.07
CA GLY A 733 3.24 -1.44 -2.88
C GLY A 733 2.42 -2.73 -3.01
N ARG A 734 2.04 -3.12 -4.24
CA ARG A 734 1.47 -4.45 -4.51
C ARG A 734 2.58 -5.50 -4.46
N LYS A 735 2.26 -6.73 -4.08
CA LYS A 735 3.21 -7.86 -4.19
C LYS A 735 3.28 -8.31 -5.65
N GLY A 736 4.48 -8.64 -6.11
CA GLY A 736 4.72 -9.21 -7.44
C GLY A 736 5.68 -10.39 -7.37
N VAL A 737 5.72 -11.19 -8.44
CA VAL A 737 6.65 -12.31 -8.59
C VAL A 737 7.40 -12.18 -9.90
N ALA A 738 8.71 -12.41 -9.86
CA ALA A 738 9.58 -12.49 -11.02
C ALA A 738 10.20 -13.88 -11.10
N ILE A 739 10.01 -14.58 -12.22
CA ILE A 739 10.58 -15.92 -12.46
C ILE A 739 11.58 -15.83 -13.61
N ASN A 740 12.79 -16.31 -13.36
CA ASN A 740 13.88 -16.31 -14.33
C ASN A 740 14.13 -17.72 -14.84
N PHE A 741 14.09 -17.93 -16.15
CA PHE A 741 14.52 -19.19 -16.74
C PHE A 741 16.02 -19.15 -17.02
N VAL A 742 16.73 -20.13 -16.46
CA VAL A 742 18.19 -20.12 -16.43
C VAL A 742 18.70 -21.44 -16.97
N THR A 743 19.41 -21.39 -18.11
CA THR A 743 20.20 -22.51 -18.61
C THR A 743 21.59 -22.52 -17.97
N ASP A 744 22.39 -23.56 -18.23
CA ASP A 744 23.75 -23.63 -17.73
C ASP A 744 24.63 -22.46 -18.20
N ASP A 745 24.41 -21.96 -19.41
CA ASP A 745 25.11 -20.80 -19.96
C ASP A 745 24.69 -19.48 -19.26
N ASP A 746 23.44 -19.40 -18.82
CA ASP A 746 22.85 -18.22 -18.15
C ASP A 746 23.29 -18.06 -16.70
N ARG A 747 23.88 -19.10 -16.07
CA ARG A 747 24.28 -19.06 -14.65
C ARG A 747 25.27 -17.93 -14.34
N ARG A 748 26.15 -17.58 -15.28
CA ARG A 748 27.09 -16.46 -15.10
C ARG A 748 26.35 -15.14 -15.09
N THR A 749 25.45 -14.92 -16.04
CA THR A 749 24.63 -13.72 -16.13
C THR A 749 23.74 -13.54 -14.90
N LEU A 750 23.13 -14.61 -14.37
CA LEU A 750 22.35 -14.53 -13.13
C LEU A 750 23.20 -14.09 -11.94
N ARG A 751 24.41 -14.67 -11.78
CA ARG A 751 25.33 -14.26 -10.70
C ARG A 751 25.81 -12.83 -10.85
N ASP A 752 26.06 -12.39 -12.08
CA ASP A 752 26.44 -11.02 -12.36
C ASP A 752 25.32 -10.04 -11.97
N ILE A 753 24.05 -10.41 -12.17
CA ILE A 753 22.88 -9.64 -11.70
C ILE A 753 22.81 -9.64 -10.17
N GLU A 754 22.91 -10.81 -9.52
CA GLU A 754 22.92 -10.93 -8.05
C GLU A 754 24.02 -10.07 -7.42
N GLN A 755 25.25 -10.17 -7.93
CA GLN A 755 26.39 -9.42 -7.44
C GLN A 755 26.25 -7.92 -7.68
N PHE A 756 25.78 -7.51 -8.86
CA PHE A 756 25.62 -6.10 -9.20
C PHE A 756 24.59 -5.40 -8.31
N TYR A 757 23.50 -6.09 -7.96
CA TYR A 757 22.44 -5.54 -7.13
C TYR A 757 22.56 -5.88 -5.64
N GLY A 758 23.52 -6.72 -5.25
CA GLY A 758 23.63 -7.21 -3.88
C GLY A 758 22.41 -8.02 -3.42
N ILE A 759 21.77 -8.76 -4.34
CA ILE A 759 20.55 -9.55 -4.08
C ILE A 759 20.83 -11.05 -4.16
N HIS A 760 19.98 -11.83 -3.51
CA HIS A 760 19.93 -13.27 -3.70
C HIS A 760 18.61 -13.66 -4.38
N ILE A 761 18.72 -14.40 -5.49
CA ILE A 761 17.58 -14.95 -6.24
C ILE A 761 17.55 -16.45 -5.96
N PRO A 762 16.65 -16.94 -5.08
CA PRO A 762 16.56 -18.36 -4.76
C PRO A 762 16.01 -19.20 -5.91
N GLU A 763 16.36 -20.49 -5.92
CA GLU A 763 15.75 -21.47 -6.83
C GLU A 763 14.28 -21.69 -6.43
N MET A 764 13.41 -21.81 -7.42
CA MET A 764 11.98 -22.01 -7.20
C MET A 764 11.70 -23.43 -6.68
N GLN A 765 11.10 -23.56 -5.50
CA GLN A 765 10.69 -24.85 -4.94
C GLN A 765 9.35 -25.33 -5.53
N MET A 766 9.10 -26.65 -5.51
CA MET A 766 7.97 -27.30 -6.21
C MET A 766 6.55 -26.88 -5.75
N ASN A 767 6.38 -26.26 -4.58
CA ASN A 767 5.07 -25.76 -4.11
C ASN A 767 4.88 -24.28 -4.49
N VAL A 768 4.43 -24.06 -5.73
CA VAL A 768 4.38 -22.73 -6.36
C VAL A 768 3.04 -22.00 -6.10
N ALA A 769 1.98 -22.73 -5.77
CA ALA A 769 0.62 -22.15 -5.65
C ALA A 769 0.47 -21.15 -4.48
N ASP A 770 1.30 -21.26 -3.43
CA ASP A 770 1.27 -20.37 -2.26
C ASP A 770 2.10 -19.08 -2.45
N LEU A 771 2.78 -18.94 -3.59
CA LEU A 771 3.72 -17.84 -3.88
C LEU A 771 3.11 -16.67 -4.67
N ILE A 772 1.88 -16.75 -5.16
CA ILE A 772 1.23 -15.68 -5.96
C ILE A 772 0.02 -15.09 -5.24
#